data_AF-A0A6J2C5C7-F1
#
_entry.id   AF-A0A6J2C5C7-F1
#
_cell.length_a   1.000
_cell.length_b   1.000
_cell.length_c   1.000
_cell.angle_alpha   90.00
_cell.angle_beta   90.00
_cell.angle_gamma   90.00
#
_symmetry.space_group_name_H-M   'P 1'
#
loop_
_entity.id
_entity.type
_entity.pdbx_description
1 polymer ?
#
loop_
_entity_poly.entity_id
_entity_poly.type
_entity_poly.pdbx_seq_one_letter_code
_entity_poly.pdbx_strand_id
1 'polypeptide(L)'
;MIFVINRVTGRFEDDMRTLREKRTEPGWSFCDYFMVQEELAFVFEMLQQFEDALVQYDELDALFSQYVVNFGAGDGANWLTFFCQPVKSWDGLVLRKPIDMEKRELIQRQEATVLDLRSYLFSRQCTLLLFLQRPWEVAQRALELLHSCVQELKLLEVSVPPGALDCWVFLSCLEVLQRIEGCCDRAQIDSNIAHTVGLWSYATEKLKSLGYLCGLVSEKGPNSEDLNRIVDLLAGLGAERPETANTAQSPYKKLKEALSSVEAFEKHYLDLSHAAIEMHTSIGRTRSARLVGKDLAEFYMRKKSPQKAEIYLQGALKNYLAEGWALPITHTRKQLAECQKHLGQTENYLQTSSLLASDHHVTEEERKHFCQEILSFASRQTDSPGHKIVLPLHCFAQLRDLHFTPSNAVVHVGGVLSVDITMCSQMPVPVHVEQIAINVHFSIEKNNYRKTAEWLTKHKTSNGIINFPTETSPCPASQNNLPALELYEMFERSPSDNSLNTTGIICKNAHMLLRRQESCASLETPSGVALEGGAHVLKCNDVTLEPGANRLMFRTQAKEPGTYTLRQLCVSVGPVRFVLPHLYPLVQYDVYSQEPQLRVEPLADSLLAGIPQKVKFTVTTGHYTVKNGDSLQLSNAEAMLILCHAENRAVIYSNTREKASDVLLRVQSSDKVTSISLPAAPAYHMIEFELEVLSLPSAPVTGGESSMLGMTEPHRKHKDTQKAGHCMATTDHKVSIDCPWSIYSTVIALTFSLPFRTTHSLLSAGTRKYIQVCVQNLSELDFQLSDGNLVDPGSADLQLVPLNAKSPQHTHSKQSVFFVWELKWAREPPPSLHCQFSVGFAPASEGQLSIPLKPYTYEFQVENFFTLYNVRAEILPPSGTEHCRTGSLCSLEVSITRLSGLLEVDKDEALSESDEYFSTKLMYEVVDNSSNWAVCGKSSGVISMPVVAQATHRVHMEVMPLFAGYLPLPDVRLFKYLPHHSAHSSQLDADSWIENDSLSVDKHVDDQLDSSSIKSRGSVHSASSSEHKGLPMPRLQALPPGQVFNSSMGMQVLVIPSKDDHVLEVSVT
;
A
#
# COMPACT_ATOMS: atom_id res chain seq x y z
N MET A 1 -55.69 -62.04 36.87
CA MET A 1 -55.24 -62.11 35.47
C MET A 1 -53.77 -61.70 35.36
N ILE A 2 -53.38 -60.48 35.75
CA ILE A 2 -51.98 -59.99 35.79
C ILE A 2 -51.03 -60.94 36.56
N PHE A 3 -51.44 -61.47 37.72
CA PHE A 3 -50.62 -62.40 38.51
C PHE A 3 -50.39 -63.77 37.82
N VAL A 4 -51.32 -64.21 36.97
CA VAL A 4 -51.20 -65.46 36.21
C VAL A 4 -50.28 -65.24 35.01
N ILE A 5 -50.42 -64.08 34.35
CA ILE A 5 -49.55 -63.65 33.24
C ILE A 5 -48.10 -63.55 33.72
N ASN A 6 -47.81 -62.82 34.80
CA ASN A 6 -46.44 -62.70 35.33
C ASN A 6 -45.82 -64.05 35.73
N ARG A 7 -46.63 -65.00 36.23
CA ARG A 7 -46.15 -66.35 36.57
C ARG A 7 -45.85 -67.20 35.33
N VAL A 8 -46.59 -66.99 34.25
CA VAL A 8 -46.36 -67.68 32.96
C VAL A 8 -45.14 -67.07 32.26
N THR A 9 -45.03 -65.74 32.19
CA THR A 9 -43.87 -65.03 31.65
C THR A 9 -42.59 -65.42 32.38
N GLY A 10 -42.60 -65.44 33.72
CA GLY A 10 -41.43 -65.85 34.50
C GLY A 10 -40.99 -67.30 34.26
N ARG A 11 -41.91 -68.21 33.93
CA ARG A 11 -41.55 -69.58 33.52
C ARG A 11 -40.87 -69.61 32.16
N PHE A 12 -41.41 -68.89 31.17
CA PHE A 12 -40.78 -68.78 29.85
C PHE A 12 -39.39 -68.14 29.93
N GLU A 13 -39.22 -67.11 30.75
CA GLU A 13 -37.91 -66.47 31.00
C GLU A 13 -36.91 -67.43 31.66
N ASP A 14 -37.34 -68.23 32.64
CA ASP A 14 -36.49 -69.23 33.30
C ASP A 14 -36.13 -70.38 32.33
N ASP A 15 -37.09 -70.89 31.55
CA ASP A 15 -36.85 -71.93 30.53
C ASP A 15 -35.87 -71.42 29.46
N MET A 16 -36.04 -70.19 28.97
CA MET A 16 -35.11 -69.54 28.05
C MET A 16 -33.71 -69.39 28.65
N ARG A 17 -33.60 -68.96 29.93
CA ARG A 17 -32.31 -68.82 30.62
C ARG A 17 -31.55 -70.15 30.67
N THR A 18 -32.25 -71.24 31.03
CA THR A 18 -31.62 -72.57 31.08
C THR A 18 -31.15 -73.06 29.71
N LEU A 19 -31.91 -72.79 28.64
CA LEU A 19 -31.50 -73.14 27.27
C LEU A 19 -30.32 -72.29 26.79
N ARG A 20 -30.25 -71.02 27.19
CA ARG A 20 -29.14 -70.11 26.84
C ARG A 20 -27.83 -70.51 27.53
N GLU A 21 -27.87 -70.95 28.77
CA GLU A 21 -26.70 -71.43 29.52
C GLU A 21 -26.08 -72.67 28.87
N LYS A 22 -26.90 -73.51 28.21
CA LYS A 22 -26.48 -74.74 27.53
C LYS A 22 -26.00 -74.53 26.09
N ARG A 23 -25.88 -73.30 25.61
CA ARG A 23 -25.56 -72.99 24.19
C ARG A 23 -24.20 -73.49 23.68
N THR A 24 -23.29 -73.84 24.60
CA THR A 24 -21.97 -74.42 24.28
C THR A 24 -21.97 -75.94 24.37
N GLU A 25 -23.07 -76.57 24.77
CA GLU A 25 -23.16 -78.02 24.93
C GLU A 25 -23.40 -78.73 23.57
N PRO A 26 -22.79 -79.91 23.35
CA PRO A 26 -23.01 -80.68 22.14
C PRO A 26 -24.46 -81.22 22.14
N GLY A 27 -25.24 -80.81 21.13
CA GLY A 27 -26.67 -81.16 21.02
C GLY A 27 -27.63 -79.98 21.19
N TRP A 28 -27.11 -78.79 21.50
CA TRP A 28 -27.90 -77.56 21.48
C TRP A 28 -28.33 -77.21 20.03
N SER A 29 -29.58 -76.77 19.90
CA SER A 29 -30.23 -76.46 18.62
C SER A 29 -30.77 -75.03 18.66
N PHE A 30 -30.30 -74.20 17.73
CA PHE A 30 -30.77 -72.82 17.60
C PHE A 30 -32.27 -72.76 17.29
N CYS A 31 -32.79 -73.67 16.47
CA CYS A 31 -34.22 -73.70 16.13
C CYS A 31 -35.10 -73.96 17.36
N ASP A 32 -34.70 -74.87 18.25
CA ASP A 32 -35.48 -75.17 19.46
C ASP A 32 -35.44 -73.98 20.44
N TYR A 33 -34.28 -73.34 20.58
CA TYR A 33 -34.14 -72.11 21.35
C TYR A 33 -34.97 -70.96 20.76
N PHE A 34 -34.94 -70.79 19.44
CA PHE A 34 -35.71 -69.80 18.70
C PHE A 34 -37.20 -69.93 18.98
N MET A 35 -37.77 -71.14 18.90
CA MET A 35 -39.21 -71.35 19.12
C MET A 35 -39.65 -70.91 20.52
N VAL A 36 -38.86 -71.22 21.55
CA VAL A 36 -39.19 -70.83 22.94
C VAL A 36 -39.07 -69.31 23.14
N GLN A 37 -38.01 -68.69 22.61
CA GLN A 37 -37.82 -67.24 22.73
C GLN A 37 -38.86 -66.45 21.93
N GLU A 38 -39.30 -66.99 20.78
CA GLU A 38 -40.37 -66.40 19.99
C GLU A 38 -41.74 -66.48 20.70
N GLU A 39 -42.05 -67.58 21.38
CA GLU A 39 -43.28 -67.68 22.17
C GLU A 39 -43.31 -66.63 23.29
N LEU A 40 -42.17 -66.35 23.93
CA LEU A 40 -42.03 -65.26 24.88
C LEU A 40 -42.25 -63.89 24.21
N ALA A 41 -41.73 -63.68 23.00
CA ALA A 41 -41.97 -62.46 22.22
C ALA A 41 -43.47 -62.25 21.92
N PHE A 42 -44.19 -63.33 21.57
CA PHE A 42 -45.65 -63.25 21.38
C PHE A 42 -46.38 -62.92 22.67
N VAL A 43 -45.95 -63.43 23.82
CA VAL A 43 -46.53 -63.05 25.11
C VAL A 43 -46.36 -61.55 25.35
N PHE A 44 -45.16 -60.99 25.12
CA PHE A 44 -44.94 -59.55 25.23
C PHE A 44 -45.78 -58.74 24.23
N GLU A 45 -45.90 -59.19 22.99
CA GLU A 45 -46.76 -58.54 21.98
C GLU A 45 -48.25 -58.56 22.40
N MET A 46 -48.75 -59.69 22.93
CA MET A 46 -50.12 -59.78 23.45
C MET A 46 -50.36 -58.84 24.64
N LEU A 47 -49.32 -58.53 25.41
CA LEU A 47 -49.34 -57.54 26.49
C LEU A 47 -49.12 -56.11 26.00
N GLN A 48 -48.98 -55.89 24.68
CA GLN A 48 -48.63 -54.60 24.06
C GLN A 48 -47.29 -54.02 24.53
N GLN A 49 -46.42 -54.86 25.09
CA GLN A 49 -45.04 -54.52 25.42
C GLN A 49 -44.17 -54.71 24.18
N PHE A 50 -44.38 -53.87 23.16
CA PHE A 50 -43.72 -54.03 21.87
C PHE A 50 -42.20 -53.84 21.94
N GLU A 51 -41.70 -53.03 22.88
CA GLU A 51 -40.25 -52.89 23.10
C GLU A 51 -39.64 -54.20 23.65
N ASP A 52 -40.26 -54.81 24.66
CA ASP A 52 -39.79 -56.07 25.25
C ASP A 52 -39.88 -57.22 24.23
N ALA A 53 -40.92 -57.24 23.40
CA ALA A 53 -41.06 -58.19 22.28
C ALA A 53 -39.97 -57.98 21.21
N LEU A 54 -39.66 -56.72 20.88
CA LEU A 54 -38.64 -56.38 19.89
C LEU A 54 -37.24 -56.83 20.34
N VAL A 55 -36.92 -56.65 21.63
CA VAL A 55 -35.67 -57.10 22.23
C VAL A 55 -35.47 -58.61 22.03
N GLN A 56 -36.51 -59.42 22.14
CA GLN A 56 -36.40 -60.88 21.93
C GLN A 56 -35.95 -61.21 20.50
N TYR A 57 -36.50 -60.53 19.49
CA TYR A 57 -36.09 -60.74 18.10
C TYR A 57 -34.70 -60.17 17.82
N ASP A 58 -34.33 -59.04 18.42
CA ASP A 58 -32.99 -58.45 18.31
C ASP A 58 -31.92 -59.36 18.93
N GLU A 59 -32.22 -60.00 20.06
CA GLU A 59 -31.32 -60.99 20.67
C GLU A 59 -31.15 -62.23 19.79
N LEU A 60 -32.23 -62.74 19.19
CA LEU A 60 -32.16 -63.88 18.27
C LEU A 60 -31.32 -63.56 17.03
N ASP A 61 -31.53 -62.38 16.45
CA ASP A 61 -30.79 -61.90 15.27
C ASP A 61 -29.30 -61.72 15.58
N ALA A 62 -28.96 -61.09 16.71
CA ALA A 62 -27.59 -60.90 17.16
C ALA A 62 -26.89 -62.21 17.51
N LEU A 63 -27.60 -63.14 18.18
CA LEU A 63 -27.07 -64.46 18.51
C LEU A 63 -26.74 -65.25 17.25
N PHE A 64 -27.64 -65.25 16.26
CA PHE A 64 -27.39 -65.93 14.99
C PHE A 64 -26.18 -65.32 14.26
N SER A 65 -26.12 -63.99 14.14
CA SER A 65 -24.96 -63.28 13.56
C SER A 65 -23.64 -63.66 14.24
N GLN A 66 -23.63 -63.76 15.57
CA GLN A 66 -22.44 -64.16 16.33
C GLN A 66 -21.94 -65.55 15.94
N TYR A 67 -22.84 -66.54 15.79
CA TYR A 67 -22.48 -67.88 15.36
C TYR A 67 -21.99 -67.93 13.91
N VAL A 68 -22.54 -67.11 13.01
CA VAL A 68 -22.07 -67.00 11.62
C VAL A 68 -20.64 -66.46 11.56
N VAL A 69 -20.33 -65.42 12.33
CA VAL A 69 -18.96 -64.87 12.40
C VAL A 69 -17.98 -65.88 12.99
N ASN A 70 -18.35 -66.60 14.05
CA ASN A 70 -17.52 -67.63 14.67
C ASN A 70 -17.25 -68.81 13.72
N PHE A 71 -18.26 -69.21 12.93
CA PHE A 71 -18.11 -70.23 11.90
C PHE A 71 -17.07 -69.82 10.85
N GLY A 72 -17.12 -68.57 10.37
CA GLY A 72 -16.12 -68.02 9.45
C GLY A 72 -14.70 -67.96 10.04
N ALA A 73 -14.55 -67.98 11.36
CA ALA A 73 -13.27 -68.04 12.07
C ALA A 73 -12.77 -69.47 12.37
N GLY A 74 -13.53 -70.51 11.97
CA GLY A 74 -13.16 -71.92 12.10
C GLY A 74 -13.69 -72.64 13.35
N ASP A 75 -14.52 -71.99 14.17
CA ASP A 75 -15.15 -72.57 15.37
C ASP A 75 -16.67 -72.72 15.14
N GLY A 76 -17.03 -73.69 14.30
CA GLY A 76 -18.39 -73.84 13.77
C GLY A 76 -19.29 -74.77 14.58
N ALA A 77 -20.50 -74.30 14.93
CA ALA A 77 -21.52 -75.16 15.51
C ALA A 77 -22.20 -76.02 14.42
N ASN A 78 -22.29 -77.33 14.63
CA ASN A 78 -22.80 -78.29 13.64
C ASN A 78 -24.22 -77.97 13.13
N TRP A 79 -25.07 -77.38 13.97
CA TRP A 79 -26.44 -77.00 13.60
C TRP A 79 -26.48 -75.90 12.53
N LEU A 80 -25.43 -75.08 12.38
CA LEU A 80 -25.41 -73.99 11.40
C LEU A 80 -25.38 -74.49 9.96
N THR A 81 -24.87 -75.70 9.73
CA THR A 81 -24.83 -76.34 8.41
C THR A 81 -26.23 -76.59 7.82
N PHE A 82 -27.28 -76.66 8.65
CA PHE A 82 -28.67 -76.77 8.18
C PHE A 82 -29.13 -75.53 7.41
N PHE A 83 -28.62 -74.34 7.79
CA PHE A 83 -28.92 -73.09 7.11
C PHE A 83 -28.06 -72.87 5.85
N CYS A 84 -26.98 -73.65 5.67
CA CYS A 84 -26.02 -73.49 4.58
C CYS A 84 -26.44 -74.22 3.28
N GLN A 85 -27.70 -74.63 3.16
CA GLN A 85 -28.21 -75.27 1.95
C GLN A 85 -28.20 -74.31 0.75
N PRO A 86 -28.01 -74.81 -0.49
CA PRO A 86 -28.04 -73.97 -1.68
C PRO A 86 -29.36 -73.19 -1.80
N VAL A 87 -29.25 -71.91 -2.11
CA VAL A 87 -30.42 -71.02 -2.24
C VAL A 87 -31.17 -71.35 -3.54
N LYS A 88 -32.41 -71.85 -3.41
CA LYS A 88 -33.28 -72.24 -4.54
C LYS A 88 -34.42 -71.26 -4.83
N SER A 89 -34.78 -70.43 -3.85
CA SER A 89 -35.77 -69.36 -3.96
C SER A 89 -35.19 -68.10 -3.32
N TRP A 90 -35.50 -66.94 -3.90
CA TRP A 90 -35.06 -65.62 -3.43
C TRP A 90 -36.22 -64.62 -3.48
N ASP A 91 -37.38 -65.07 -3.02
CA ASP A 91 -38.54 -64.23 -2.81
C ASP A 91 -38.14 -63.09 -1.85
N GLY A 92 -38.44 -61.84 -2.19
CA GLY A 92 -38.10 -60.69 -1.36
C GLY A 92 -38.77 -60.71 0.01
N LEU A 93 -38.42 -59.74 0.87
CA LEU A 93 -39.11 -59.53 2.14
C LEU A 93 -40.64 -59.45 1.96
N VAL A 94 -41.37 -59.95 2.97
CA VAL A 94 -42.83 -59.87 3.03
C VAL A 94 -43.21 -59.17 4.33
N LEU A 95 -43.62 -57.92 4.23
CA LEU A 95 -43.86 -57.04 5.39
C LEU A 95 -45.35 -56.71 5.60
N ARG A 96 -46.22 -57.19 4.69
CA ARG A 96 -47.69 -57.03 4.80
C ARG A 96 -48.33 -58.08 5.70
N LYS A 97 -47.72 -59.25 5.83
CA LYS A 97 -48.12 -60.28 6.79
C LYS A 97 -47.47 -59.98 8.14
N PRO A 98 -48.24 -59.83 9.23
CA PRO A 98 -47.64 -59.63 10.56
C PRO A 98 -46.88 -60.88 11.03
N ILE A 99 -47.31 -62.09 10.63
CA ILE A 99 -46.62 -63.36 10.95
C ILE A 99 -46.59 -64.23 9.69
N ASP A 100 -45.40 -64.62 9.24
CA ASP A 100 -45.21 -65.54 8.11
C ASP A 100 -45.13 -66.99 8.61
N MET A 101 -46.28 -67.65 8.70
CA MET A 101 -46.38 -69.02 9.23
C MET A 101 -45.63 -70.05 8.39
N GLU A 102 -45.50 -69.83 7.07
CA GLU A 102 -44.78 -70.74 6.18
C GLU A 102 -43.29 -70.79 6.55
N LYS A 103 -42.65 -69.62 6.70
CA LYS A 103 -41.24 -69.53 7.13
C LYS A 103 -41.05 -70.04 8.55
N ARG A 104 -42.00 -69.78 9.44
CA ARG A 104 -41.97 -70.29 10.82
C ARG A 104 -41.95 -71.83 10.86
N GLU A 105 -42.80 -72.48 10.07
CA GLU A 105 -42.82 -73.94 9.96
C GLU A 105 -41.49 -74.50 9.40
N LEU A 106 -40.87 -73.83 8.43
CA LEU A 106 -39.56 -74.20 7.91
C LEU A 106 -38.46 -74.10 8.98
N ILE A 107 -38.47 -73.06 9.81
CA ILE A 107 -37.52 -72.90 10.92
C ILE A 107 -37.72 -74.02 11.94
N GLN A 108 -38.96 -74.34 12.29
CA GLN A 108 -39.29 -75.41 13.22
C GLN A 108 -38.86 -76.80 12.71
N ARG A 109 -38.98 -77.05 11.40
CA ARG A 109 -38.56 -78.32 10.77
C ARG A 109 -37.05 -78.40 10.46
N GLN A 110 -36.29 -77.34 10.76
CA GLN A 110 -34.86 -77.23 10.44
C GLN A 110 -34.56 -77.28 8.93
N GLU A 111 -35.50 -76.79 8.11
CA GLU A 111 -35.41 -76.75 6.63
C GLU A 111 -35.26 -75.32 6.09
N ALA A 112 -35.27 -74.31 6.96
CA ALA A 112 -35.14 -72.90 6.58
C ALA A 112 -33.73 -72.54 6.10
N THR A 113 -33.66 -71.70 5.05
CA THR A 113 -32.40 -71.10 4.63
C THR A 113 -32.05 -69.87 5.48
N VAL A 114 -30.81 -69.36 5.38
CA VAL A 114 -30.43 -68.08 6.00
C VAL A 114 -31.37 -66.95 5.55
N LEU A 115 -31.75 -66.92 4.27
CA LEU A 115 -32.68 -65.91 3.74
C LEU A 115 -34.06 -66.01 4.40
N ASP A 116 -34.57 -67.22 4.63
CA ASP A 116 -35.87 -67.43 5.27
C ASP A 116 -35.85 -66.96 6.73
N LEU A 117 -34.83 -67.34 7.49
CA LEU A 117 -34.68 -66.93 8.90
C LEU A 117 -34.56 -65.41 9.02
N ARG A 118 -33.66 -64.78 8.26
CA ARG A 118 -33.45 -63.33 8.26
C ARG A 118 -34.70 -62.57 7.81
N SER A 119 -35.38 -63.06 6.79
CA SER A 119 -36.63 -62.47 6.31
C SER A 119 -37.75 -62.57 7.35
N TYR A 120 -37.82 -63.69 8.08
CA TYR A 120 -38.79 -63.88 9.16
C TYR A 120 -38.53 -62.92 10.33
N LEU A 121 -37.31 -62.94 10.87
CA LEU A 121 -36.90 -62.09 11.99
C LEU A 121 -37.16 -60.61 11.69
N PHE A 122 -36.73 -60.15 10.51
CA PHE A 122 -36.93 -58.77 10.11
C PHE A 122 -38.39 -58.39 9.89
N SER A 123 -39.21 -59.30 9.34
CA SER A 123 -40.66 -59.05 9.20
C SER A 123 -41.33 -58.82 10.56
N ARG A 124 -40.92 -59.57 11.58
CA ARG A 124 -41.38 -59.40 12.97
C ARG A 124 -40.89 -58.10 13.59
N GLN A 125 -39.58 -57.81 13.49
CA GLN A 125 -39.00 -56.54 13.94
C GLN A 125 -39.69 -55.33 13.28
N CYS A 126 -39.90 -55.38 11.96
CA CYS A 126 -40.60 -54.36 11.20
C CYS A 126 -42.03 -54.13 11.71
N THR A 127 -42.80 -55.21 11.90
CA THR A 127 -44.17 -55.12 12.43
C THR A 127 -44.21 -54.44 13.80
N LEU A 128 -43.31 -54.82 14.72
CA LEU A 128 -43.21 -54.23 16.06
C LEU A 128 -42.76 -52.76 16.02
N LEU A 129 -41.78 -52.42 15.18
CA LEU A 129 -41.31 -51.04 15.00
C LEU A 129 -42.40 -50.13 14.41
N LEU A 130 -43.25 -50.66 13.53
CA LEU A 130 -44.41 -49.93 13.02
C LEU A 130 -45.46 -49.72 14.10
N PHE A 131 -45.71 -50.70 14.98
CA PHE A 131 -46.55 -50.50 16.17
C PHE A 131 -45.99 -49.45 17.14
N LEU A 132 -44.66 -49.37 17.24
CA LEU A 132 -43.95 -48.33 18.01
C LEU A 132 -43.87 -46.97 17.29
N GLN A 133 -44.43 -46.83 16.08
CA GLN A 133 -44.37 -45.62 15.25
C GLN A 133 -42.94 -45.15 14.93
N ARG A 134 -42.00 -46.09 14.69
CA ARG A 134 -40.59 -45.81 14.33
C ARG A 134 -40.25 -46.27 12.90
N PRO A 135 -40.90 -45.71 11.86
CA PRO A 135 -40.65 -46.12 10.46
C PRO A 135 -39.23 -45.80 9.96
N TRP A 136 -38.58 -44.78 10.52
CA TRP A 136 -37.19 -44.45 10.20
C TRP A 136 -36.22 -45.56 10.63
N GLU A 137 -36.48 -46.19 11.77
CA GLU A 137 -35.67 -47.30 12.31
C GLU A 137 -35.83 -48.55 11.44
N VAL A 138 -37.02 -48.78 10.88
CA VAL A 138 -37.26 -49.84 9.89
C VAL A 138 -36.37 -49.65 8.66
N ALA A 139 -36.31 -48.43 8.10
CA ALA A 139 -35.48 -48.15 6.93
C ALA A 139 -33.98 -48.35 7.21
N GLN A 140 -33.50 -47.92 8.38
CA GLN A 140 -32.12 -48.10 8.79
C GLN A 140 -31.76 -49.58 8.98
N ARG A 141 -32.55 -50.30 9.79
CA ARG A 141 -32.31 -51.73 10.07
C ARG A 141 -32.46 -52.59 8.81
N ALA A 142 -33.36 -52.23 7.89
CA ALA A 142 -33.46 -52.90 6.59
C ALA A 142 -32.13 -52.82 5.81
N LEU A 143 -31.54 -51.62 5.71
CA LEU A 143 -30.30 -51.45 4.96
C LEU A 143 -29.15 -52.25 5.60
N GLU A 144 -29.05 -52.23 6.92
CA GLU A 144 -28.06 -53.00 7.69
C GLU A 144 -28.25 -54.53 7.51
N LEU A 145 -29.49 -55.02 7.58
CA LEU A 145 -29.85 -56.41 7.34
C LEU A 145 -29.46 -56.86 5.92
N LEU A 146 -29.81 -56.07 4.90
CA LEU A 146 -29.58 -56.45 3.51
C LEU A 146 -28.07 -56.53 3.20
N HIS A 147 -27.27 -55.64 3.79
CA HIS A 147 -25.82 -55.73 3.66
C HIS A 147 -25.22 -56.89 4.45
N SER A 148 -25.61 -57.06 5.72
CA SER A 148 -25.11 -58.14 6.58
C SER A 148 -25.45 -59.52 6.03
N CYS A 149 -26.69 -59.76 5.62
CA CYS A 149 -27.12 -61.05 5.08
C CYS A 149 -26.35 -61.45 3.81
N VAL A 150 -26.06 -60.49 2.91
CA VAL A 150 -25.23 -60.75 1.72
C VAL A 150 -23.79 -61.12 2.11
N GLN A 151 -23.23 -60.55 3.17
CA GLN A 151 -21.89 -60.91 3.65
C GLN A 151 -21.90 -62.25 4.40
N GLU A 152 -22.92 -62.53 5.18
CA GLU A 152 -23.09 -63.79 5.92
C GLU A 152 -23.18 -64.99 4.99
N LEU A 153 -23.96 -64.89 3.91
CA LEU A 153 -24.03 -65.95 2.90
C LEU A 153 -22.68 -66.22 2.24
N LYS A 154 -21.84 -65.20 2.08
CA LYS A 154 -20.47 -65.35 1.58
C LYS A 154 -19.55 -66.00 2.62
N LEU A 155 -19.66 -65.59 3.89
CA LEU A 155 -18.88 -66.17 5.00
C LEU A 155 -19.21 -67.65 5.24
N LEU A 156 -20.46 -68.04 5.04
CA LEU A 156 -20.93 -69.43 5.15
C LEU A 156 -20.68 -70.26 3.88
N GLU A 157 -20.07 -69.68 2.84
CA GLU A 157 -19.80 -70.32 1.55
C GLU A 157 -21.05 -70.97 0.91
N VAL A 158 -22.22 -70.37 1.11
CA VAL A 158 -23.49 -70.91 0.57
C VAL A 158 -23.52 -70.75 -0.94
N SER A 159 -23.87 -71.81 -1.64
CA SER A 159 -24.05 -71.76 -3.10
C SER A 159 -25.30 -70.95 -3.45
N VAL A 160 -25.10 -69.83 -4.15
CA VAL A 160 -26.17 -68.93 -4.60
C VAL A 160 -26.06 -68.70 -6.11
N PRO A 161 -27.17 -68.83 -6.87
CA PRO A 161 -27.15 -68.52 -8.30
C PRO A 161 -26.74 -67.06 -8.57
N PRO A 162 -25.97 -66.79 -9.63
CA PRO A 162 -25.50 -65.43 -9.95
C PRO A 162 -26.71 -64.51 -10.20
N GLY A 163 -26.77 -63.38 -9.48
CA GLY A 163 -27.86 -62.42 -9.55
C GLY A 163 -29.04 -62.68 -8.59
N ALA A 164 -29.16 -63.86 -7.98
CA ALA A 164 -30.26 -64.16 -7.06
C ALA A 164 -30.29 -63.22 -5.84
N LEU A 165 -29.14 -62.92 -5.24
CA LEU A 165 -29.05 -61.96 -4.14
C LEU A 165 -29.37 -60.53 -4.57
N ASP A 166 -28.98 -60.13 -5.79
CA ASP A 166 -29.31 -58.80 -6.30
C ASP A 166 -30.82 -58.67 -6.51
N CYS A 167 -31.49 -59.73 -6.97
CA CYS A 167 -32.96 -59.80 -7.03
C CYS A 167 -33.59 -59.72 -5.63
N TRP A 168 -33.11 -60.51 -4.67
CA TRP A 168 -33.62 -60.51 -3.30
C TRP A 168 -33.50 -59.13 -2.65
N VAL A 169 -32.32 -58.51 -2.72
CA VAL A 169 -32.07 -57.17 -2.18
C VAL A 169 -32.95 -56.13 -2.87
N PHE A 170 -33.04 -56.15 -4.20
CA PHE A 170 -33.88 -55.22 -4.95
C PHE A 170 -35.34 -55.29 -4.52
N LEU A 171 -35.91 -56.51 -4.46
CA LEU A 171 -37.28 -56.73 -4.03
C LEU A 171 -37.50 -56.26 -2.59
N SER A 172 -36.54 -56.56 -1.71
CA SER A 172 -36.61 -56.24 -0.29
C SER A 172 -36.53 -54.72 -0.03
N CYS A 173 -35.65 -54.00 -0.73
CA CYS A 173 -35.61 -52.53 -0.68
C CYS A 173 -36.96 -51.92 -1.08
N LEU A 174 -37.53 -52.37 -2.20
CA LEU A 174 -38.81 -51.85 -2.68
C LEU A 174 -39.98 -52.20 -1.76
N GLU A 175 -40.02 -53.41 -1.19
CA GLU A 175 -41.06 -53.77 -0.22
C GLU A 175 -41.00 -52.89 1.03
N VAL A 176 -39.80 -52.66 1.58
CA VAL A 176 -39.62 -51.78 2.75
C VAL A 176 -40.07 -50.36 2.43
N LEU A 177 -39.65 -49.80 1.29
CA LEU A 177 -40.03 -48.46 0.85
C LEU A 177 -41.56 -48.34 0.69
N GLN A 178 -42.21 -49.31 0.03
CA GLN A 178 -43.67 -49.33 -0.12
C GLN A 178 -44.39 -49.49 1.21
N ARG A 179 -43.85 -50.31 2.12
CA ARG A 179 -44.44 -50.53 3.45
C ARG A 179 -44.41 -49.27 4.30
N ILE A 180 -43.30 -48.52 4.26
CA ILE A 180 -43.15 -47.22 4.94
C ILE A 180 -44.07 -46.17 4.32
N GLU A 181 -44.11 -46.07 2.99
CA GLU A 181 -44.99 -45.13 2.26
C GLU A 181 -46.47 -45.38 2.57
N GLY A 182 -46.90 -46.65 2.65
CA GLY A 182 -48.27 -47.00 2.99
C GLY A 182 -48.66 -46.80 4.46
N CYS A 183 -47.69 -46.52 5.35
CA CYS A 183 -47.93 -46.37 6.79
C CYS A 183 -47.71 -44.96 7.33
N CYS A 184 -47.12 -44.06 6.54
CA CYS A 184 -46.71 -42.74 6.97
C CYS A 184 -47.43 -41.64 6.16
N ASP A 185 -47.73 -40.51 6.81
CA ASP A 185 -48.19 -39.31 6.10
C ASP A 185 -47.03 -38.65 5.32
N ARG A 186 -47.34 -37.80 4.33
CA ARG A 186 -46.32 -37.09 3.52
C ARG A 186 -45.26 -36.37 4.37
N ALA A 187 -45.67 -35.69 5.44
CA ALA A 187 -44.74 -34.97 6.31
C ALA A 187 -43.76 -35.91 7.05
N GLN A 188 -44.22 -37.10 7.44
CA GLN A 188 -43.38 -38.11 8.06
C GLN A 188 -42.42 -38.73 7.04
N ILE A 189 -42.89 -38.99 5.81
CA ILE A 189 -42.05 -39.47 4.71
C ILE A 189 -40.92 -38.47 4.43
N ASP A 190 -41.24 -37.18 4.33
CA ASP A 190 -40.27 -36.11 4.06
C ASP A 190 -39.19 -36.03 5.16
N SER A 191 -39.56 -36.20 6.42
CA SER A 191 -38.60 -36.27 7.54
C SER A 191 -37.73 -37.53 7.50
N ASN A 192 -38.22 -38.61 6.91
CA ASN A 192 -37.55 -39.92 6.85
C ASN A 192 -36.70 -40.11 5.60
N ILE A 193 -36.68 -39.17 4.65
CA ILE A 193 -35.91 -39.27 3.39
C ILE A 193 -34.44 -39.59 3.66
N ALA A 194 -33.85 -39.00 4.70
CA ALA A 194 -32.46 -39.25 5.07
C ALA A 194 -32.14 -40.73 5.37
N HIS A 195 -33.13 -41.48 5.86
CA HIS A 195 -33.01 -42.91 6.20
C HIS A 195 -33.41 -43.81 5.03
N THR A 196 -34.36 -43.40 4.19
CA THR A 196 -34.82 -44.21 3.03
C THR A 196 -33.94 -44.08 1.80
N VAL A 197 -33.16 -42.99 1.67
CA VAL A 197 -32.32 -42.76 0.47
C VAL A 197 -31.29 -43.88 0.24
N GLY A 198 -30.79 -44.51 1.32
CA GLY A 198 -29.85 -45.63 1.22
C GLY A 198 -30.49 -46.84 0.53
N LEU A 199 -31.75 -47.13 0.83
CA LEU A 199 -32.51 -48.21 0.18
C LEU A 199 -32.77 -47.91 -1.30
N TRP A 200 -33.11 -46.66 -1.64
CA TRP A 200 -33.25 -46.22 -3.04
C TRP A 200 -31.94 -46.40 -3.81
N SER A 201 -30.82 -45.91 -3.26
CA SER A 201 -29.50 -46.05 -3.89
C SER A 201 -29.12 -47.54 -4.06
N TYR A 202 -29.37 -48.36 -3.04
CA TYR A 202 -29.00 -49.78 -3.09
C TYR A 202 -29.87 -50.56 -4.09
N ALA A 203 -31.18 -50.25 -4.17
CA ALA A 203 -32.06 -50.82 -5.20
C ALA A 203 -31.59 -50.43 -6.61
N THR A 204 -31.24 -49.17 -6.83
CA THR A 204 -30.71 -48.68 -8.12
C THR A 204 -29.42 -49.41 -8.50
N GLU A 205 -28.49 -49.58 -7.56
CA GLU A 205 -27.24 -50.32 -7.76
C GLU A 205 -27.51 -51.80 -8.09
N LYS A 206 -28.45 -52.45 -7.40
CA LYS A 206 -28.81 -53.85 -7.67
C LYS A 206 -29.48 -54.03 -9.02
N LEU A 207 -30.36 -53.11 -9.41
CA LEU A 207 -30.94 -53.15 -10.74
C LEU A 207 -29.87 -52.91 -11.82
N LYS A 208 -28.91 -52.00 -11.58
CA LYS A 208 -27.72 -51.84 -12.46
C LYS A 208 -26.99 -53.18 -12.60
N SER A 209 -26.61 -53.82 -11.50
CA SER A 209 -25.91 -55.12 -11.50
C SER A 209 -26.65 -56.19 -12.32
N LEU A 210 -27.96 -56.33 -12.08
CA LEU A 210 -28.82 -57.28 -12.81
C LEU A 210 -28.88 -56.97 -14.30
N GLY A 211 -29.01 -55.70 -14.70
CA GLY A 211 -29.01 -55.31 -16.11
C GLY A 211 -27.72 -55.66 -16.83
N TYR A 212 -26.59 -55.58 -16.14
CA TYR A 212 -25.28 -55.92 -16.69
C TYR A 212 -25.11 -57.45 -16.79
N LEU A 213 -25.49 -58.19 -15.75
CA LEU A 213 -25.44 -59.65 -15.71
C LEU A 213 -26.32 -60.31 -16.78
N CYS A 214 -27.50 -59.71 -17.03
CA CYS A 214 -28.48 -60.16 -18.01
C CYS A 214 -28.26 -59.58 -19.41
N GLY A 215 -27.15 -58.88 -19.67
CA GLY A 215 -26.84 -58.32 -21.00
C GLY A 215 -27.81 -57.24 -21.49
N LEU A 216 -28.73 -56.74 -20.65
CA LEU A 216 -29.75 -55.74 -21.01
C LEU A 216 -29.16 -54.35 -21.28
N VAL A 217 -27.94 -54.10 -20.76
CA VAL A 217 -27.17 -52.87 -21.00
C VAL A 217 -26.29 -52.98 -22.25
N SER A 218 -26.06 -54.18 -22.78
CA SER A 218 -25.24 -54.40 -23.98
C SER A 218 -25.88 -53.80 -25.24
N GLU A 219 -25.04 -53.31 -26.17
CA GLU A 219 -25.49 -52.80 -27.47
C GLU A 219 -26.18 -53.87 -28.32
N LYS A 220 -25.70 -55.12 -28.24
CA LYS A 220 -26.21 -56.25 -29.04
C LYS A 220 -27.42 -56.94 -28.37
N GLY A 221 -27.86 -56.42 -27.22
CA GLY A 221 -28.86 -57.07 -26.38
C GLY A 221 -28.34 -58.33 -25.67
N PRO A 222 -29.23 -59.04 -24.96
CA PRO A 222 -28.88 -60.27 -24.25
C PRO A 222 -28.53 -61.40 -25.22
N ASN A 223 -27.44 -62.12 -24.94
CA ASN A 223 -27.08 -63.34 -25.68
C ASN A 223 -27.88 -64.56 -25.17
N SER A 224 -27.68 -65.75 -25.75
CA SER A 224 -28.40 -66.97 -25.35
C SER A 224 -28.12 -67.40 -23.90
N GLU A 225 -26.91 -67.17 -23.39
CA GLU A 225 -26.59 -67.45 -21.98
C GLU A 225 -27.27 -66.44 -21.05
N ASP A 226 -27.31 -65.17 -21.43
CA ASP A 226 -27.95 -64.12 -20.66
C ASP A 226 -29.47 -64.35 -20.59
N LEU A 227 -30.10 -64.82 -21.67
CA LEU A 227 -31.51 -65.22 -21.67
C LEU A 227 -31.77 -66.41 -20.74
N ASN A 228 -30.90 -67.42 -20.75
CA ASN A 228 -31.00 -68.54 -19.80
C ASN A 228 -30.89 -68.06 -18.35
N ARG A 229 -29.94 -67.14 -18.06
CA ARG A 229 -29.82 -66.52 -16.74
C ARG A 229 -31.08 -65.74 -16.34
N ILE A 230 -31.70 -65.00 -17.26
CA ILE A 230 -32.98 -64.30 -16.98
C ILE A 230 -34.07 -65.31 -16.63
N VAL A 231 -34.18 -66.42 -17.37
CA VAL A 231 -35.17 -67.47 -17.10
C VAL A 231 -34.93 -68.10 -15.73
N ASP A 232 -33.69 -68.45 -15.41
CA ASP A 232 -33.30 -69.02 -14.12
C ASP A 232 -33.58 -68.03 -12.98
N LEU A 233 -33.25 -66.76 -13.18
CA LEU A 233 -33.52 -65.68 -12.22
C LEU A 233 -35.01 -65.48 -11.96
N LEU A 234 -35.84 -65.52 -13.00
CA LEU A 234 -37.29 -65.38 -12.86
C LEU A 234 -37.93 -66.63 -12.25
N ALA A 235 -37.39 -67.82 -12.52
CA ALA A 235 -37.90 -69.08 -11.96
C ALA A 235 -37.75 -69.15 -10.43
N GLY A 236 -36.63 -68.66 -9.89
CA GLY A 236 -36.41 -68.66 -8.43
C GLY A 236 -37.04 -67.50 -7.65
N LEU A 237 -37.72 -66.54 -8.32
CA LEU A 237 -38.57 -65.55 -7.65
C LEU A 237 -39.92 -66.13 -7.18
N GLY A 238 -40.24 -67.37 -7.57
CA GLY A 238 -41.52 -68.00 -7.26
C GLY A 238 -42.71 -67.39 -8.02
N ALA A 239 -43.93 -67.81 -7.62
CA ALA A 239 -45.18 -67.30 -8.18
C ALA A 239 -45.64 -66.01 -7.48
N GLU A 240 -46.32 -65.12 -8.21
CA GLU A 240 -46.89 -63.91 -7.63
C GLU A 240 -47.95 -64.28 -6.57
N ARG A 241 -47.77 -63.74 -5.37
CA ARG A 241 -48.63 -64.06 -4.22
C ARG A 241 -49.91 -63.20 -4.23
N PRO A 242 -51.06 -63.73 -3.76
CA PRO A 242 -52.37 -63.08 -3.88
C PRO A 242 -52.49 -61.71 -3.18
N GLU A 243 -51.69 -61.46 -2.15
CA GLU A 243 -51.70 -60.22 -1.35
C GLU A 243 -51.14 -58.99 -2.09
N THR A 244 -50.29 -59.23 -3.09
CA THR A 244 -49.69 -58.20 -3.94
C THR A 244 -50.26 -58.20 -5.36
N ALA A 245 -51.08 -59.20 -5.70
CA ALA A 245 -51.64 -59.42 -7.04
C ALA A 245 -52.52 -58.25 -7.55
N ASN A 246 -53.20 -57.52 -6.65
CA ASN A 246 -54.07 -56.39 -7.00
C ASN A 246 -53.33 -55.04 -7.05
N THR A 247 -52.08 -54.98 -6.59
CA THR A 247 -51.27 -53.75 -6.67
C THR A 247 -50.60 -53.68 -8.05
N ALA A 248 -50.93 -52.66 -8.85
CA ALA A 248 -50.35 -52.47 -10.19
C ALA A 248 -48.83 -52.26 -10.20
N GLN A 249 -48.22 -52.00 -9.03
CA GLN A 249 -46.81 -51.69 -8.85
C GLN A 249 -46.11 -52.55 -7.78
N SER A 250 -46.44 -53.85 -7.66
CA SER A 250 -45.72 -54.72 -6.72
C SER A 250 -44.22 -54.81 -7.06
N PRO A 251 -43.32 -54.96 -6.06
CA PRO A 251 -41.88 -55.12 -6.30
C PRO A 251 -41.57 -56.24 -7.29
N TYR A 252 -42.29 -57.37 -7.14
CA TYR A 252 -42.20 -58.52 -8.03
C TYR A 252 -42.53 -58.16 -9.49
N LYS A 253 -43.65 -57.47 -9.73
CA LYS A 253 -44.05 -57.03 -11.08
C LYS A 253 -43.03 -56.06 -11.68
N LYS A 254 -42.53 -55.11 -10.88
CA LYS A 254 -41.50 -54.15 -11.34
C LYS A 254 -40.22 -54.86 -11.78
N LEU A 255 -39.71 -55.81 -10.99
CA LEU A 255 -38.50 -56.55 -11.36
C LEU A 255 -38.74 -57.43 -12.60
N LYS A 256 -39.86 -58.16 -12.63
CA LYS A 256 -40.21 -59.02 -13.77
C LYS A 256 -40.37 -58.23 -15.07
N GLU A 257 -41.01 -57.06 -15.01
CA GLU A 257 -41.13 -56.15 -16.15
C GLU A 257 -39.75 -55.61 -16.55
N ALA A 258 -38.94 -55.15 -15.59
CA ALA A 258 -37.60 -54.63 -15.85
C ALA A 258 -36.68 -55.66 -16.52
N LEU A 259 -36.79 -56.95 -16.19
CA LEU A 259 -35.99 -58.00 -16.83
C LEU A 259 -36.59 -58.54 -18.14
N SER A 260 -37.81 -58.14 -18.51
CA SER A 260 -38.52 -58.70 -19.68
C SER A 260 -37.99 -58.19 -21.02
N SER A 261 -37.47 -56.96 -21.06
CA SER A 261 -36.94 -56.36 -22.29
C SER A 261 -35.90 -55.29 -21.97
N VAL A 262 -35.08 -54.96 -22.97
CA VAL A 262 -34.08 -53.89 -22.89
C VAL A 262 -34.74 -52.52 -22.65
N GLU A 263 -35.88 -52.26 -23.28
CA GLU A 263 -36.62 -51.00 -23.15
C GLU A 263 -37.26 -50.86 -21.76
N ALA A 264 -37.83 -51.95 -21.24
CA ALA A 264 -38.43 -51.97 -19.91
C ALA A 264 -37.36 -51.80 -18.83
N PHE A 265 -36.21 -52.47 -18.98
CA PHE A 265 -35.06 -52.27 -18.12
C PHE A 265 -34.63 -50.80 -18.08
N GLU A 266 -34.42 -50.20 -19.26
CA GLU A 266 -33.96 -48.81 -19.38
C GLU A 266 -34.93 -47.85 -18.69
N LYS A 267 -36.23 -47.99 -18.93
CA LYS A 267 -37.25 -47.17 -18.27
C LYS A 267 -37.15 -47.26 -16.75
N HIS A 268 -37.22 -48.48 -16.20
CA HIS A 268 -37.21 -48.69 -14.74
C HIS A 268 -35.89 -48.27 -14.09
N TYR A 269 -34.76 -48.48 -14.76
CA TYR A 269 -33.45 -48.07 -14.27
C TYR A 269 -33.31 -46.53 -14.25
N LEU A 270 -33.78 -45.84 -15.29
CA LEU A 270 -33.76 -44.37 -15.33
C LEU A 270 -34.68 -43.77 -14.26
N ASP A 271 -35.91 -44.28 -14.12
CA ASP A 271 -36.88 -43.81 -13.13
C ASP A 271 -36.32 -43.94 -11.70
N LEU A 272 -35.73 -45.09 -11.35
CA LEU A 272 -35.10 -45.32 -10.05
C LEU A 272 -33.86 -44.45 -9.83
N SER A 273 -33.04 -44.25 -10.87
CA SER A 273 -31.83 -43.42 -10.77
C SER A 273 -32.17 -41.95 -10.59
N HIS A 274 -33.18 -41.44 -11.29
CA HIS A 274 -33.66 -40.07 -11.13
C HIS A 274 -34.27 -39.85 -9.75
N ALA A 275 -35.07 -40.80 -9.25
CA ALA A 275 -35.58 -40.76 -7.88
C ALA A 275 -34.43 -40.74 -6.85
N ALA A 276 -33.40 -41.58 -7.02
CA ALA A 276 -32.24 -41.58 -6.12
C ALA A 276 -31.47 -40.25 -6.15
N ILE A 277 -31.30 -39.64 -7.33
CA ILE A 277 -30.66 -38.32 -7.48
C ILE A 277 -31.48 -37.23 -6.79
N GLU A 278 -32.80 -37.22 -6.98
CA GLU A 278 -33.71 -36.25 -6.35
C GLU A 278 -33.66 -36.36 -4.83
N MET A 279 -33.77 -37.59 -4.30
CA MET A 279 -33.72 -37.85 -2.86
C MET A 279 -32.37 -37.50 -2.24
N HIS A 280 -31.25 -37.73 -2.94
CA HIS A 280 -29.93 -37.27 -2.48
C HIS A 280 -29.79 -35.74 -2.51
N THR A 281 -30.41 -35.09 -3.49
CA THR A 281 -30.38 -33.64 -3.64
C THR A 281 -31.22 -32.96 -2.56
N SER A 282 -32.39 -33.51 -2.22
CA SER A 282 -33.29 -32.95 -1.20
C SER A 282 -32.69 -32.97 0.20
N ILE A 283 -31.88 -33.98 0.54
CA ILE A 283 -31.15 -34.05 1.81
C ILE A 283 -29.80 -33.29 1.81
N GLY A 284 -29.47 -32.59 0.72
CA GLY A 284 -28.21 -31.85 0.58
C GLY A 284 -26.97 -32.71 0.33
N ARG A 285 -27.10 -34.02 0.08
CA ARG A 285 -25.98 -34.93 -0.25
C ARG A 285 -25.67 -34.89 -1.75
N THR A 286 -25.22 -33.73 -2.23
CA THR A 286 -24.93 -33.48 -3.65
C THR A 286 -23.91 -34.43 -4.25
N ARG A 287 -22.89 -34.86 -3.50
CA ARG A 287 -21.87 -35.82 -3.98
C ARG A 287 -22.46 -37.16 -4.36
N SER A 288 -23.33 -37.73 -3.51
CA SER A 288 -24.01 -38.99 -3.76
C SER A 288 -24.92 -38.88 -5.00
N ALA A 289 -25.63 -37.75 -5.14
CA ALA A 289 -26.41 -37.47 -6.35
C ALA A 289 -25.52 -37.43 -7.63
N ARG A 290 -24.34 -36.81 -7.56
CA ARG A 290 -23.38 -36.80 -8.69
C ARG A 290 -22.81 -38.18 -8.98
N LEU A 291 -22.60 -39.02 -7.98
CA LEU A 291 -22.13 -40.39 -8.18
C LEU A 291 -23.15 -41.21 -8.99
N VAL A 292 -24.43 -41.18 -8.60
CA VAL A 292 -25.51 -41.83 -9.37
C VAL A 292 -25.62 -41.22 -10.78
N GLY A 293 -25.43 -39.90 -10.91
CA GLY A 293 -25.34 -39.24 -12.22
C GLY A 293 -24.19 -39.75 -13.10
N LYS A 294 -23.03 -40.10 -12.51
CA LYS A 294 -21.93 -40.72 -13.25
C LYS A 294 -22.24 -42.15 -13.68
N ASP A 295 -22.95 -42.92 -12.85
CA ASP A 295 -23.43 -44.25 -13.25
C ASP A 295 -24.39 -44.18 -14.43
N LEU A 296 -25.25 -43.14 -14.47
CA LEU A 296 -26.09 -42.85 -15.63
C LEU A 296 -25.28 -42.43 -16.86
N ALA A 297 -24.21 -41.65 -16.68
CA ALA A 297 -23.33 -41.29 -17.78
C ALA A 297 -22.64 -42.52 -18.39
N GLU A 298 -22.15 -43.44 -17.56
CA GLU A 298 -21.59 -44.73 -18.00
C GLU A 298 -22.64 -45.55 -18.77
N PHE A 299 -23.86 -45.62 -18.26
CA PHE A 299 -24.97 -46.30 -18.94
C PHE A 299 -25.27 -45.69 -20.32
N TYR A 300 -25.35 -44.36 -20.41
CA TYR A 300 -25.59 -43.67 -21.70
C TYR A 300 -24.42 -43.83 -22.68
N MET A 301 -23.18 -43.88 -22.20
CA MET A 301 -22.01 -44.17 -23.03
C MET A 301 -22.10 -45.55 -23.67
N ARG A 302 -22.48 -46.57 -22.90
CA ARG A 302 -22.70 -47.94 -23.41
C ARG A 302 -23.86 -48.04 -24.40
N LYS A 303 -24.85 -47.16 -24.30
CA LYS A 303 -25.99 -47.05 -25.23
C LYS A 303 -25.71 -46.16 -26.46
N LYS A 304 -24.46 -45.72 -26.68
CA LYS A 304 -24.08 -44.77 -27.76
C LYS A 304 -24.89 -43.47 -27.76
N SER A 305 -25.28 -43.00 -26.58
CA SER A 305 -25.92 -41.68 -26.39
C SER A 305 -24.99 -40.71 -25.64
N PRO A 306 -23.79 -40.41 -26.17
CA PRO A 306 -22.77 -39.65 -25.46
C PRO A 306 -23.21 -38.20 -25.12
N GLN A 307 -24.19 -37.64 -25.84
CA GLN A 307 -24.74 -36.30 -25.56
C GLN A 307 -25.39 -36.24 -24.17
N LYS A 308 -26.14 -37.28 -23.78
CA LYS A 308 -26.78 -37.35 -22.46
C LYS A 308 -25.76 -37.57 -21.36
N ALA A 309 -24.73 -38.39 -21.63
CA ALA A 309 -23.65 -38.66 -20.70
C ALA A 309 -22.84 -37.40 -20.36
N GLU A 310 -22.54 -36.57 -21.36
CA GLU A 310 -21.77 -35.33 -21.21
C GLU A 310 -22.39 -34.39 -20.16
N ILE A 311 -23.72 -34.23 -20.14
CA ILE A 311 -24.43 -33.35 -19.19
C ILE A 311 -24.18 -33.77 -17.74
N TYR A 312 -24.25 -35.08 -17.44
CA TYR A 312 -24.02 -35.60 -16.10
C TYR A 312 -22.55 -35.48 -15.69
N LEU A 313 -21.61 -35.75 -16.62
CA LEU A 313 -20.17 -35.64 -16.36
C LEU A 313 -19.72 -34.20 -16.14
N GLN A 314 -20.18 -33.25 -16.95
CA GLN A 314 -19.89 -31.82 -16.75
C GLN A 314 -20.46 -31.33 -15.42
N GLY A 315 -21.70 -31.73 -15.08
CA GLY A 315 -22.32 -31.40 -13.78
C GLY A 315 -21.55 -31.97 -12.58
N ALA A 316 -21.03 -33.19 -12.68
CA ALA A 316 -20.19 -33.80 -11.65
C ALA A 316 -18.82 -33.11 -11.56
N LEU A 317 -18.17 -32.86 -12.70
CA LEU A 317 -16.86 -32.20 -12.79
C LEU A 317 -16.90 -30.80 -12.16
N LYS A 318 -17.93 -30.01 -12.46
CA LYS A 318 -18.12 -28.68 -11.87
C LYS A 318 -18.16 -28.72 -10.34
N ASN A 319 -18.89 -29.67 -9.76
CA ASN A 319 -18.98 -29.81 -8.30
C ASN A 319 -17.64 -30.26 -7.71
N TYR A 320 -16.97 -31.25 -8.31
CA TYR A 320 -15.68 -31.72 -7.81
C TYR A 320 -14.59 -30.66 -7.91
N LEU A 321 -14.60 -29.83 -8.97
CA LEU A 321 -13.70 -28.68 -9.12
C LEU A 321 -13.96 -27.61 -8.06
N ALA A 322 -15.22 -27.29 -7.78
CA ALA A 322 -15.58 -26.32 -6.74
C ALA A 322 -15.12 -26.76 -5.34
N GLU A 323 -15.09 -28.07 -5.10
CA GLU A 323 -14.72 -28.66 -3.82
C GLU A 323 -13.24 -29.12 -3.74
N GLY A 324 -12.49 -29.09 -4.84
CA GLY A 324 -11.05 -29.41 -4.87
C GLY A 324 -10.68 -30.91 -4.82
N TRP A 325 -11.56 -31.83 -5.24
CA TRP A 325 -11.30 -33.28 -5.17
C TRP A 325 -10.50 -33.80 -6.36
N ALA A 326 -9.17 -33.74 -6.26
CA ALA A 326 -8.27 -34.08 -7.37
C ALA A 326 -8.56 -35.44 -8.05
N LEU A 327 -8.63 -36.55 -7.30
CA LEU A 327 -8.85 -37.89 -7.87
C LEU A 327 -10.19 -38.04 -8.62
N PRO A 328 -11.36 -37.66 -8.04
CA PRO A 328 -12.63 -37.60 -8.78
C PRO A 328 -12.61 -36.68 -10.00
N ILE A 329 -11.91 -35.54 -9.94
CA ILE A 329 -11.74 -34.63 -11.10
C ILE A 329 -11.02 -35.37 -12.22
N THR A 330 -9.86 -35.96 -11.93
CA THR A 330 -9.06 -36.73 -12.90
C THR A 330 -9.88 -37.85 -13.54
N HIS A 331 -10.55 -38.66 -12.72
CA HIS A 331 -11.37 -39.76 -13.22
C HIS A 331 -12.54 -39.26 -14.09
N THR A 332 -13.23 -38.19 -13.67
CA THR A 332 -14.36 -37.64 -14.43
C THR A 332 -13.90 -36.99 -15.74
N ARG A 333 -12.72 -36.36 -15.76
CA ARG A 333 -12.08 -35.85 -16.98
C ARG A 333 -11.75 -36.96 -17.97
N LYS A 334 -11.28 -38.12 -17.51
CA LYS A 334 -11.05 -39.30 -18.39
C LYS A 334 -12.34 -39.74 -19.08
N GLN A 335 -13.42 -39.90 -18.30
CA GLN A 335 -14.74 -40.26 -18.84
C GLN A 335 -15.26 -39.20 -19.81
N LEU A 336 -15.06 -37.91 -19.49
CA LEU A 336 -15.46 -36.80 -20.35
C LEU A 336 -14.66 -36.74 -21.65
N ALA A 337 -13.34 -37.00 -21.61
CA ALA A 337 -12.49 -37.07 -22.80
C ALA A 337 -12.97 -38.18 -23.75
N GLU A 338 -13.33 -39.35 -23.21
CA GLU A 338 -13.93 -40.43 -23.98
C GLU A 338 -15.27 -40.00 -24.61
N CYS A 339 -16.18 -39.40 -23.84
CA CYS A 339 -17.43 -38.83 -24.35
C CYS A 339 -17.21 -37.84 -25.51
N GLN A 340 -16.30 -36.88 -25.33
CA GLN A 340 -16.01 -35.84 -26.32
C GLN A 340 -15.40 -36.41 -27.60
N LYS A 341 -14.55 -37.44 -27.48
CA LYS A 341 -14.00 -38.18 -28.62
C LYS A 341 -15.09 -38.88 -29.42
N HIS A 342 -16.06 -39.52 -28.74
CA HIS A 342 -17.23 -40.13 -29.39
C HIS A 342 -18.18 -39.10 -30.05
N LEU A 343 -18.27 -37.88 -29.50
CA LEU A 343 -19.08 -36.79 -30.06
C LEU A 343 -18.40 -36.06 -31.23
N GLY A 344 -17.12 -36.32 -31.50
CA GLY A 344 -16.35 -35.58 -32.52
C GLY A 344 -16.03 -34.13 -32.13
N GLN A 345 -16.21 -33.75 -30.86
CA GLN A 345 -15.93 -32.41 -30.35
C GLN A 345 -14.42 -32.23 -30.13
N THR A 346 -13.70 -31.96 -31.22
CA THR A 346 -12.23 -31.96 -31.23
C THR A 346 -11.62 -30.89 -30.32
N GLU A 347 -12.19 -29.68 -30.27
CA GLU A 347 -11.71 -28.59 -29.41
C GLU A 347 -11.84 -28.92 -27.92
N ASN A 348 -13.04 -29.34 -27.49
CA ASN A 348 -13.29 -29.73 -26.10
C ASN A 348 -12.43 -30.93 -25.69
N TYR A 349 -12.27 -31.92 -26.57
CA TYR A 349 -11.41 -33.09 -26.33
C TYR A 349 -9.94 -32.67 -26.12
N LEU A 350 -9.41 -31.78 -26.95
CA LEU A 350 -8.03 -31.29 -26.82
C LEU A 350 -7.84 -30.47 -25.54
N GLN A 351 -8.85 -29.70 -25.12
CA GLN A 351 -8.84 -28.98 -23.85
C GLN A 351 -8.79 -29.95 -22.66
N THR A 352 -9.67 -30.95 -22.62
CA THR A 352 -9.67 -31.98 -21.57
C THR A 352 -8.37 -32.79 -21.59
N SER A 353 -7.85 -33.11 -22.78
CA SER A 353 -6.58 -33.83 -22.94
C SER A 353 -5.38 -33.00 -22.44
N SER A 354 -5.39 -31.68 -22.64
CA SER A 354 -4.34 -30.78 -22.12
C SER A 354 -4.33 -30.76 -20.57
N LEU A 355 -5.52 -30.76 -19.97
CA LEU A 355 -5.69 -30.87 -18.52
C LEU A 355 -5.24 -32.25 -17.99
N LEU A 356 -5.49 -33.33 -18.72
CA LEU A 356 -5.06 -34.69 -18.32
C LEU A 356 -3.56 -34.92 -18.51
N ALA A 357 -2.94 -34.36 -19.55
CA ALA A 357 -1.50 -34.47 -19.79
C ALA A 357 -0.66 -33.78 -18.69
N SER A 358 -1.23 -32.76 -18.07
CA SER A 358 -0.62 -31.95 -17.00
C SER A 358 -0.98 -32.42 -15.58
N ASP A 359 -1.92 -33.35 -15.45
CA ASP A 359 -2.38 -33.85 -14.15
C ASP A 359 -1.37 -34.84 -13.55
N HIS A 360 -0.97 -34.60 -12.30
CA HIS A 360 -0.01 -35.43 -11.58
C HIS A 360 -0.64 -36.72 -11.01
N HIS A 361 -1.97 -36.83 -10.98
CA HIS A 361 -2.69 -38.02 -10.48
C HIS A 361 -2.92 -39.08 -11.56
N VAL A 362 -2.50 -38.81 -12.80
CA VAL A 362 -2.57 -39.72 -13.94
C VAL A 362 -1.24 -40.46 -14.08
N THR A 363 -1.27 -41.72 -14.53
CA THR A 363 -0.05 -42.49 -14.79
C THR A 363 0.80 -41.83 -15.88
N GLU A 364 2.12 -42.03 -15.85
CA GLU A 364 3.03 -41.37 -16.78
C GLU A 364 2.77 -41.80 -18.23
N GLU A 365 2.36 -43.05 -18.44
CA GLU A 365 1.98 -43.61 -19.74
C GLU A 365 0.74 -42.92 -20.31
N GLU A 366 -0.29 -42.73 -19.48
CA GLU A 366 -1.52 -42.03 -19.88
C GLU A 366 -1.27 -40.55 -20.14
N ARG A 367 -0.42 -39.88 -19.35
CA ARG A 367 -0.01 -38.48 -19.62
C ARG A 367 0.70 -38.37 -20.96
N LYS A 368 1.60 -39.30 -21.27
CA LYS A 368 2.29 -39.38 -22.57
C LYS A 368 1.28 -39.62 -23.70
N HIS A 369 0.30 -40.48 -23.50
CA HIS A 369 -0.77 -40.73 -24.47
C HIS A 369 -1.57 -39.46 -24.80
N PHE A 370 -2.09 -38.74 -23.80
CA PHE A 370 -2.85 -37.50 -24.04
C PHE A 370 -1.98 -36.39 -24.65
N CYS A 371 -0.71 -36.27 -24.23
CA CYS A 371 0.25 -35.36 -24.83
C CYS A 371 0.49 -35.69 -26.33
N GLN A 372 0.66 -36.97 -26.65
CA GLN A 372 0.83 -37.43 -28.03
C GLN A 372 -0.41 -37.20 -28.89
N GLU A 373 -1.62 -37.35 -28.35
CA GLU A 373 -2.85 -37.02 -29.08
C GLU A 373 -2.87 -35.54 -29.50
N ILE A 374 -2.50 -34.62 -28.60
CA ILE A 374 -2.41 -33.18 -28.90
C ILE A 374 -1.34 -32.90 -29.97
N LEU A 375 -0.15 -33.48 -29.84
CA LEU A 375 0.94 -33.31 -30.81
C LEU A 375 0.60 -33.93 -32.17
N SER A 376 -0.06 -35.09 -32.18
CA SER A 376 -0.51 -35.75 -33.40
C SER A 376 -1.52 -34.87 -34.14
N PHE A 377 -2.44 -34.22 -33.41
CA PHE A 377 -3.35 -33.24 -33.99
C PHE A 377 -2.60 -32.01 -34.50
N ALA A 378 -1.64 -31.50 -33.73
CA ALA A 378 -0.83 -30.35 -34.13
C ALA A 378 0.03 -30.62 -35.39
N SER A 379 0.43 -31.87 -35.61
CA SER A 379 1.20 -32.28 -36.79
C SER A 379 0.35 -32.51 -38.06
N ARG A 380 -0.97 -32.61 -37.93
CA ARG A 380 -1.86 -32.77 -39.09
C ARG A 380 -1.97 -31.43 -39.83
N GLN A 381 -1.58 -31.42 -41.10
CA GLN A 381 -1.81 -30.28 -41.97
C GLN A 381 -3.33 -30.10 -42.16
N THR A 382 -3.88 -29.00 -41.66
CA THR A 382 -5.27 -28.63 -41.91
C THR A 382 -5.35 -27.87 -43.23
N ASP A 383 -6.11 -28.40 -44.20
CA ASP A 383 -6.38 -27.78 -45.51
C ASP A 383 -7.12 -26.43 -45.43
N SER A 384 -7.55 -26.00 -44.24
CA SER A 384 -8.22 -24.72 -43.99
C SER A 384 -7.28 -23.71 -43.30
N PRO A 385 -6.84 -22.65 -44.02
CA PRO A 385 -6.02 -21.60 -43.42
C PRO A 385 -6.92 -20.70 -42.55
N GLY A 386 -7.06 -20.99 -41.26
CA GLY A 386 -7.69 -20.03 -40.34
C GLY A 386 -8.15 -20.55 -38.97
N HIS A 387 -8.46 -21.84 -38.81
CA HIS A 387 -9.00 -22.34 -37.54
C HIS A 387 -7.88 -22.80 -36.61
N LYS A 388 -7.37 -21.89 -35.78
CA LYS A 388 -6.36 -22.20 -34.76
C LYS A 388 -7.04 -22.45 -33.42
N ILE A 389 -6.87 -23.64 -32.86
CA ILE A 389 -7.43 -24.03 -31.57
C ILE A 389 -6.63 -23.35 -30.46
N VAL A 390 -7.30 -22.68 -29.53
CA VAL A 390 -6.65 -21.99 -28.43
C VAL A 390 -6.79 -22.81 -27.14
N LEU A 391 -5.66 -23.22 -26.58
CA LEU A 391 -5.61 -23.96 -25.33
C LEU A 391 -5.00 -23.10 -24.20
N PRO A 392 -5.39 -23.30 -22.94
CA PRO A 392 -4.77 -22.61 -21.83
C PRO A 392 -3.30 -23.03 -21.64
N LEU A 393 -2.38 -22.06 -21.55
CA LEU A 393 -0.96 -22.34 -21.34
C LEU A 393 -0.65 -22.82 -19.92
N HIS A 394 -1.45 -22.49 -18.90
CA HIS A 394 -1.15 -22.88 -17.51
C HIS A 394 -1.13 -24.40 -17.28
N CYS A 395 -1.83 -25.17 -18.12
CA CYS A 395 -1.74 -26.64 -18.14
C CYS A 395 -0.41 -27.09 -18.77
N PHE A 396 0.06 -26.36 -19.77
CA PHE A 396 1.23 -26.73 -20.56
C PHE A 396 2.54 -26.32 -19.87
N ALA A 397 2.59 -25.12 -19.30
CA ALA A 397 3.78 -24.58 -18.67
C ALA A 397 3.47 -23.52 -17.59
N GLN A 398 4.34 -23.45 -16.59
CA GLN A 398 4.30 -22.48 -15.49
C GLN A 398 5.52 -21.55 -15.55
N LEU A 399 5.32 -20.26 -15.39
CA LEU A 399 6.42 -19.29 -15.29
C LEU A 399 7.04 -19.34 -13.89
N ARG A 400 8.37 -19.34 -13.78
CA ARG A 400 9.10 -19.31 -12.51
C ARG A 400 9.68 -17.93 -12.23
N ASP A 401 10.52 -17.45 -13.14
CA ASP A 401 11.24 -16.21 -12.97
C ASP A 401 11.43 -15.48 -14.30
N LEU A 402 11.53 -14.16 -14.23
CA LEU A 402 11.81 -13.27 -15.35
C LEU A 402 12.91 -12.27 -14.95
N HIS A 403 13.87 -12.07 -15.84
CA HIS A 403 14.99 -11.17 -15.65
C HIS A 403 15.15 -10.22 -16.85
N PHE A 404 15.37 -8.93 -16.57
CA PHE A 404 15.68 -7.93 -17.58
C PHE A 404 17.18 -7.64 -17.62
N THR A 405 17.72 -7.49 -18.81
CA THR A 405 19.06 -6.92 -19.01
C THR A 405 18.91 -5.66 -19.86
N PRO A 406 19.13 -4.44 -19.31
CA PRO A 406 19.62 -4.13 -17.95
C PRO A 406 18.57 -4.34 -16.82
N SER A 407 19.05 -4.64 -15.60
CA SER A 407 18.23 -5.06 -14.43
C SER A 407 17.33 -3.99 -13.83
N ASN A 408 17.47 -2.74 -14.28
CA ASN A 408 16.57 -1.65 -13.97
C ASN A 408 15.34 -1.61 -14.90
N ALA A 409 15.29 -2.43 -15.97
CA ALA A 409 14.21 -2.43 -16.97
C ALA A 409 13.91 -1.04 -17.56
N VAL A 410 14.93 -0.16 -17.61
CA VAL A 410 14.85 1.19 -18.19
C VAL A 410 15.91 1.31 -19.28
N VAL A 411 15.49 1.61 -20.50
CA VAL A 411 16.36 1.68 -21.69
C VAL A 411 16.08 2.99 -22.45
N HIS A 412 17.09 3.56 -23.10
CA HIS A 412 16.89 4.74 -23.94
C HIS A 412 16.37 4.35 -25.34
N VAL A 413 15.79 5.29 -26.07
CA VAL A 413 15.41 5.08 -27.48
C VAL A 413 16.62 4.63 -28.30
N GLY A 414 16.53 3.47 -28.94
CA GLY A 414 17.60 2.82 -29.71
C GLY A 414 18.42 1.77 -28.95
N GLY A 415 18.29 1.69 -27.62
CA GLY A 415 18.98 0.71 -26.79
C GLY A 415 18.41 -0.71 -26.94
N VAL A 416 19.23 -1.73 -26.67
CA VAL A 416 18.84 -3.14 -26.72
C VAL A 416 18.39 -3.59 -25.33
N LEU A 417 17.18 -4.16 -25.25
CA LEU A 417 16.64 -4.81 -24.06
C LEU A 417 16.62 -6.32 -24.30
N SER A 418 17.12 -7.12 -23.36
CA SER A 418 16.85 -8.56 -23.33
C SER A 418 15.99 -8.96 -22.14
N VAL A 419 15.03 -9.84 -22.40
CA VAL A 419 14.14 -10.43 -21.40
C VAL A 419 14.43 -11.92 -21.36
N ASP A 420 14.94 -12.38 -20.23
CA ASP A 420 15.14 -13.79 -19.89
C ASP A 420 13.89 -14.28 -19.14
N ILE A 421 13.27 -15.37 -19.60
CA ILE A 421 12.13 -15.99 -18.90
C ILE A 421 12.43 -17.45 -18.64
N THR A 422 12.33 -17.88 -17.39
CA THR A 422 12.41 -19.29 -17.00
C THR A 422 10.99 -19.86 -16.91
N MET A 423 10.68 -20.79 -17.80
CA MET A 423 9.37 -21.43 -17.93
C MET A 423 9.51 -22.94 -17.69
N CYS A 424 8.69 -23.50 -16.81
CA CYS A 424 8.64 -24.92 -16.53
C CYS A 424 7.57 -25.61 -17.35
N SER A 425 7.97 -26.45 -18.29
CA SER A 425 7.06 -27.31 -19.05
C SER A 425 6.56 -28.44 -18.15
N GLN A 426 5.24 -28.60 -18.07
CA GLN A 426 4.59 -29.70 -17.37
C GLN A 426 4.33 -30.91 -18.30
N MET A 427 4.70 -30.79 -19.58
CA MET A 427 4.52 -31.87 -20.55
C MET A 427 5.52 -33.01 -20.31
N PRO A 428 5.06 -34.28 -20.43
CA PRO A 428 5.91 -35.45 -20.17
C PRO A 428 6.88 -35.78 -21.32
N VAL A 429 6.76 -35.10 -22.46
CA VAL A 429 7.56 -35.33 -23.68
C VAL A 429 8.08 -33.98 -24.19
N PRO A 430 9.27 -33.90 -24.80
CA PRO A 430 9.76 -32.68 -25.44
C PRO A 430 8.81 -32.20 -26.54
N VAL A 431 8.48 -30.91 -26.52
CA VAL A 431 7.55 -30.30 -27.49
C VAL A 431 8.30 -29.30 -28.36
N HIS A 432 8.29 -29.54 -29.67
CA HIS A 432 8.83 -28.58 -30.64
C HIS A 432 7.81 -27.45 -30.88
N VAL A 433 8.23 -26.22 -30.63
CA VAL A 433 7.40 -25.02 -30.73
C VAL A 433 7.92 -24.15 -31.86
N GLU A 434 7.06 -23.83 -32.82
CA GLU A 434 7.39 -22.96 -33.96
C GLU A 434 7.67 -21.52 -33.49
N GLN A 435 6.82 -21.00 -32.59
CA GLN A 435 6.91 -19.61 -32.15
C GLN A 435 6.39 -19.44 -30.72
N ILE A 436 7.21 -18.82 -29.87
CA ILE A 436 6.84 -18.27 -28.57
C ILE A 436 6.80 -16.74 -28.70
N ALA A 437 5.66 -16.14 -28.38
CA ALA A 437 5.40 -14.72 -28.54
C ALA A 437 4.85 -14.10 -27.25
N ILE A 438 5.39 -12.96 -26.84
CA ILE A 438 4.84 -12.15 -25.74
C ILE A 438 4.22 -10.90 -26.34
N ASN A 439 2.92 -10.73 -26.13
CA ASN A 439 2.18 -9.54 -26.54
C ASN A 439 2.43 -8.43 -25.51
N VAL A 440 2.90 -7.29 -26.03
CA VAL A 440 3.27 -6.13 -25.23
C VAL A 440 2.30 -5.00 -25.54
N HIS A 441 1.73 -4.43 -24.48
CA HIS A 441 0.92 -3.23 -24.56
C HIS A 441 1.79 -1.99 -24.35
N PHE A 442 1.69 -1.03 -25.28
CA PHE A 442 2.40 0.24 -25.22
C PHE A 442 1.47 1.34 -24.73
N SER A 443 1.90 2.11 -23.73
CA SER A 443 1.19 3.29 -23.23
C SER A 443 2.11 4.52 -23.27
N ILE A 444 1.57 5.62 -23.77
CA ILE A 444 2.24 6.93 -23.91
C ILE A 444 2.04 7.81 -22.66
N GLU A 445 1.30 7.35 -21.64
CA GLU A 445 0.99 8.16 -20.45
C GLU A 445 2.25 8.79 -19.83
N LYS A 446 2.18 10.10 -19.51
CA LYS A 446 3.29 10.96 -19.09
C LYS A 446 4.25 10.23 -18.13
N ASN A 447 5.45 9.96 -18.65
CA ASN A 447 6.66 9.47 -17.96
C ASN A 447 6.63 9.63 -16.44
N ASN A 448 6.08 8.64 -15.74
CA ASN A 448 6.24 8.49 -14.30
C ASN A 448 7.41 7.54 -14.04
N TYR A 449 8.63 7.93 -14.45
CA TYR A 449 9.84 7.13 -14.22
C TYR A 449 10.01 6.71 -12.74
N ARG A 450 9.49 7.52 -11.80
CA ARG A 450 9.46 7.18 -10.36
C ARG A 450 8.56 5.98 -10.05
N LYS A 451 7.40 5.83 -10.70
CA LYS A 451 6.44 4.75 -10.40
C LYS A 451 6.97 3.37 -10.81
N THR A 452 7.67 3.26 -11.93
CA THR A 452 8.27 1.98 -12.37
C THR A 452 9.48 1.59 -11.52
N ALA A 453 10.31 2.57 -11.13
CA ALA A 453 11.40 2.35 -10.17
C ALA A 453 10.90 1.97 -8.76
N GLU A 454 9.81 2.59 -8.29
CA GLU A 454 9.12 2.24 -7.03
C GLU A 454 8.43 0.87 -7.09
N TRP A 455 7.86 0.49 -8.24
CA TRP A 455 7.27 -0.84 -8.44
C TRP A 455 8.35 -1.93 -8.45
N LEU A 456 9.45 -1.70 -9.19
CA LEU A 456 10.60 -2.60 -9.22
C LEU A 456 11.27 -2.73 -7.86
N THR A 457 11.33 -1.68 -7.03
CA THR A 457 11.95 -1.76 -5.70
C THR A 457 11.08 -2.50 -4.67
N LYS A 458 9.74 -2.51 -4.81
CA LYS A 458 8.83 -3.25 -3.92
C LYS A 458 8.71 -4.75 -4.25
N HIS A 459 8.91 -5.15 -5.50
CA HIS A 459 8.83 -6.56 -5.93
C HIS A 459 10.20 -7.21 -6.22
N LYS A 460 11.32 -6.56 -5.88
CA LYS A 460 12.69 -7.07 -6.11
C LYS A 460 13.19 -7.94 -4.95
N THR A 461 13.82 -9.06 -5.32
CA THR A 461 15.01 -9.54 -4.63
C THR A 461 16.22 -8.73 -5.13
N SER A 462 17.30 -8.63 -4.36
CA SER A 462 18.50 -7.80 -4.63
C SER A 462 19.12 -7.93 -6.03
N ASN A 463 18.74 -8.95 -6.82
CA ASN A 463 19.35 -9.32 -8.09
C ASN A 463 18.52 -8.90 -9.33
N GLY A 464 17.37 -8.24 -9.18
CA GLY A 464 16.56 -7.80 -10.33
C GLY A 464 15.70 -8.90 -10.99
N ILE A 465 15.45 -10.00 -10.26
CA ILE A 465 14.64 -11.14 -10.72
C ILE A 465 13.21 -10.97 -10.21
N ILE A 466 12.24 -11.11 -11.12
CA ILE A 466 10.81 -11.13 -10.82
C ILE A 466 10.38 -12.60 -10.72
N ASN A 467 9.92 -13.01 -9.54
CA ASN A 467 9.44 -14.36 -9.30
C ASN A 467 7.92 -14.42 -9.50
N PHE A 468 7.46 -15.42 -10.24
CA PHE A 468 6.05 -15.74 -10.37
C PHE A 468 5.64 -16.66 -9.20
N PRO A 469 4.48 -16.42 -8.55
CA PRO A 469 4.03 -17.26 -7.45
C PRO A 469 3.87 -18.71 -7.93
N THR A 470 4.59 -19.61 -7.27
CA THR A 470 4.46 -21.05 -7.51
C THR A 470 3.32 -21.55 -6.63
N GLU A 471 2.21 -22.02 -7.22
CA GLU A 471 1.18 -22.74 -6.46
C GLU A 471 1.85 -23.92 -5.76
N THR A 472 2.02 -23.80 -4.45
CA THR A 472 2.70 -24.78 -3.60
C THR A 472 1.67 -25.34 -2.62
N SER A 473 0.98 -26.41 -3.02
CA SER A 473 0.83 -27.65 -2.22
C SER A 473 -0.24 -28.60 -2.79
N PRO A 474 -0.01 -29.93 -2.74
CA PRO A 474 -0.99 -30.97 -3.05
C PRO A 474 -1.79 -31.35 -1.78
N CYS A 475 -2.56 -30.42 -1.22
CA CYS A 475 -3.48 -30.72 -0.12
C CYS A 475 -4.81 -29.97 -0.31
N PRO A 476 -5.98 -30.65 -0.20
CA PRO A 476 -7.26 -30.07 -0.54
C PRO A 476 -7.77 -29.23 0.65
N ALA A 477 -7.23 -28.03 0.81
CA ALA A 477 -7.92 -27.02 1.59
C ALA A 477 -8.94 -26.36 0.66
N SER A 478 -10.20 -26.28 1.10
CA SER A 478 -11.27 -25.54 0.44
C SER A 478 -10.92 -24.06 0.34
N GLN A 479 -10.08 -23.68 -0.62
CA GLN A 479 -9.86 -22.31 -0.99
C GLN A 479 -10.77 -22.02 -2.16
N ASN A 480 -11.77 -21.17 -1.91
CA ASN A 480 -12.42 -20.42 -2.97
C ASN A 480 -11.32 -19.93 -3.92
N ASN A 481 -11.39 -20.30 -5.20
CA ASN A 481 -10.47 -19.92 -6.28
C ASN A 481 -10.47 -18.41 -6.58
N LEU A 482 -10.71 -17.56 -5.58
CA LEU A 482 -10.58 -16.11 -5.69
C LEU A 482 -9.12 -15.76 -5.38
N PRO A 483 -8.41 -15.04 -6.29
CA PRO A 483 -7.08 -14.53 -5.97
C PRO A 483 -7.17 -13.67 -4.70
N ALA A 484 -6.22 -13.81 -3.78
CA ALA A 484 -6.24 -13.06 -2.52
C ALA A 484 -6.29 -11.54 -2.76
N LEU A 485 -7.08 -10.80 -1.98
CA LEU A 485 -7.18 -9.34 -2.07
C LEU A 485 -5.81 -8.67 -1.90
N GLU A 486 -5.32 -8.03 -2.95
CA GLU A 486 -4.06 -7.30 -2.92
C GLU A 486 -4.29 -5.80 -2.70
N LEU A 487 -4.36 -5.42 -1.43
CA LEU A 487 -4.59 -4.05 -0.99
C LEU A 487 -3.26 -3.31 -0.80
N TYR A 488 -3.18 -2.08 -1.32
CA TYR A 488 -2.01 -1.22 -1.22
C TYR A 488 -2.40 0.15 -0.70
N GLU A 489 -1.60 0.70 0.20
CA GLU A 489 -1.70 2.08 0.64
C GLU A 489 -1.08 3.01 -0.42
N MET A 490 -1.85 4.02 -0.84
CA MET A 490 -1.44 5.10 -1.72
C MET A 490 -1.28 6.37 -0.89
N PHE A 491 -0.13 7.02 -1.03
CA PHE A 491 0.17 8.34 -0.47
C PHE A 491 0.53 9.28 -1.61
N GLU A 492 -0.27 10.31 -1.85
CA GLU A 492 0.04 11.35 -2.83
C GLU A 492 0.58 12.57 -2.09
N ARG A 493 1.82 12.97 -2.38
CA ARG A 493 2.48 14.13 -1.75
C ARG A 493 2.68 15.25 -2.76
N SER A 494 2.52 16.50 -2.33
CA SER A 494 2.74 17.69 -3.15
C SER A 494 4.18 17.72 -3.67
N PRO A 495 4.42 17.95 -4.98
CA PRO A 495 5.77 18.02 -5.56
C PRO A 495 6.63 19.17 -5.02
N SER A 496 6.02 20.26 -4.54
CA SER A 496 6.74 21.44 -4.07
C SER A 496 7.10 21.36 -2.58
N ASP A 497 6.16 20.87 -1.76
CA ASP A 497 6.22 21.02 -0.30
C ASP A 497 6.28 19.67 0.44
N ASN A 498 6.24 18.55 -0.30
CA ASN A 498 6.22 17.18 0.22
C ASN A 498 5.07 16.91 1.23
N SER A 499 4.08 17.81 1.30
CA SER A 499 2.89 17.70 2.13
C SER A 499 1.97 16.60 1.60
N LEU A 500 1.37 15.84 2.50
CA LEU A 500 0.55 14.69 2.13
C LEU A 500 -0.85 15.17 1.72
N ASN A 501 -1.19 15.05 0.44
CA ASN A 501 -2.44 15.55 -0.16
C ASN A 501 -3.57 14.53 -0.04
N THR A 502 -3.31 13.26 -0.38
CA THR A 502 -4.33 12.20 -0.32
C THR A 502 -3.73 10.89 0.21
N THR A 503 -4.53 10.17 1.01
CA THR A 503 -4.28 8.79 1.45
C THR A 503 -5.42 7.91 0.98
N GLY A 504 -5.12 6.77 0.37
CA GLY A 504 -6.13 5.81 -0.07
C GLY A 504 -5.64 4.38 -0.01
N ILE A 505 -6.57 3.42 -0.08
CA ILE A 505 -6.26 2.00 -0.22
C ILE A 505 -6.73 1.57 -1.61
N ILE A 506 -5.83 0.97 -2.40
CA ILE A 506 -6.08 0.53 -3.76
C ILE A 506 -5.88 -0.97 -3.85
N CYS A 507 -6.89 -1.65 -4.37
CA CYS A 507 -6.82 -3.08 -4.68
C CYS A 507 -6.19 -3.27 -6.08
N LYS A 508 -4.93 -3.72 -6.17
CA LYS A 508 -4.22 -3.87 -7.46
C LYS A 508 -4.85 -4.95 -8.34
N ASN A 509 -5.34 -6.03 -7.75
CA ASN A 509 -6.03 -7.11 -8.43
C ASN A 509 -7.56 -6.90 -8.47
N ALA A 510 -8.06 -5.67 -8.29
CA ALA A 510 -9.47 -5.34 -8.43
C ALA A 510 -10.03 -5.82 -9.78
N HIS A 511 -9.26 -5.73 -10.85
CA HIS A 511 -9.65 -6.23 -12.18
C HIS A 511 -9.80 -7.75 -12.26
N MET A 512 -9.15 -8.51 -11.37
CA MET A 512 -9.34 -9.96 -11.23
C MET A 512 -10.49 -10.30 -10.29
N LEU A 513 -10.73 -9.47 -9.27
CA LEU A 513 -11.75 -9.68 -8.22
C LEU A 513 -13.15 -9.14 -8.58
N LEU A 514 -13.21 -8.05 -9.33
CA LEU A 514 -14.43 -7.33 -9.70
C LEU A 514 -15.00 -7.76 -11.05
N ARG A 515 -14.33 -8.67 -11.78
CA ARG A 515 -15.01 -9.43 -12.84
C ARG A 515 -16.06 -10.28 -12.14
N ARG A 516 -17.29 -9.78 -12.10
CA ARG A 516 -18.46 -10.56 -11.72
C ARG A 516 -18.37 -11.89 -12.44
N GLN A 517 -18.31 -12.97 -11.66
CA GLN A 517 -18.63 -14.31 -12.13
C GLN A 517 -20.13 -14.25 -12.48
N GLU A 518 -20.46 -13.77 -13.68
CA GLU A 518 -21.82 -13.69 -14.17
C GLU A 518 -22.36 -15.10 -14.24
N SER A 519 -23.08 -15.49 -13.18
CA SER A 519 -23.77 -16.76 -13.02
C SER A 519 -22.89 -18.00 -13.11
N CYS A 520 -23.17 -18.95 -12.22
CA CYS A 520 -22.50 -20.25 -12.14
C CYS A 520 -22.87 -21.17 -13.34
N ALA A 521 -22.99 -20.64 -14.56
CA ALA A 521 -23.44 -21.33 -15.75
C ALA A 521 -22.50 -21.07 -16.94
N SER A 522 -21.24 -21.47 -16.81
CA SER A 522 -20.34 -21.94 -17.89
C SER A 522 -18.86 -21.82 -17.47
N LEU A 523 -18.46 -22.54 -16.42
CA LEU A 523 -17.03 -22.79 -16.22
C LEU A 523 -16.68 -23.99 -17.12
N GLU A 524 -15.88 -23.69 -18.15
CA GLU A 524 -15.49 -24.52 -19.32
C GLU A 524 -16.24 -24.29 -20.66
N THR A 525 -16.84 -23.11 -20.87
CA THR A 525 -16.62 -22.45 -22.17
C THR A 525 -15.75 -21.23 -21.92
N PRO A 526 -14.44 -21.28 -22.20
CA PRO A 526 -13.69 -20.03 -22.31
C PRO A 526 -14.37 -19.28 -23.46
N SER A 527 -15.09 -18.21 -23.14
CA SER A 527 -15.35 -17.13 -24.10
C SER A 527 -14.02 -16.88 -24.80
N GLY A 528 -13.95 -17.20 -26.11
CA GLY A 528 -12.71 -17.44 -26.83
C GLY A 528 -11.60 -16.50 -26.39
N VAL A 529 -10.47 -17.07 -25.97
CA VAL A 529 -9.31 -16.31 -25.49
C VAL A 529 -8.97 -15.26 -26.54
N ALA A 530 -9.41 -14.03 -26.30
CA ALA A 530 -9.27 -12.96 -27.27
C ALA A 530 -7.77 -12.73 -27.44
N LEU A 531 -7.29 -12.92 -28.66
CA LEU A 531 -5.93 -12.58 -29.02
C LEU A 531 -5.87 -11.05 -29.01
N GLU A 532 -5.25 -10.45 -27.98
CA GLU A 532 -4.98 -9.02 -28.00
C GLU A 532 -3.92 -8.78 -29.10
N GLY A 533 -4.35 -8.21 -30.22
CA GLY A 533 -3.47 -7.77 -31.30
C GLY A 533 -2.64 -6.57 -30.86
N GLY A 534 -1.61 -6.81 -30.04
CA GLY A 534 -0.64 -5.78 -29.68
C GLY A 534 0.28 -5.46 -30.85
N ALA A 535 0.53 -4.17 -31.12
CA ALA A 535 1.46 -3.70 -32.15
C ALA A 535 2.92 -4.11 -31.88
N HIS A 536 3.25 -4.45 -30.63
CA HIS A 536 4.58 -4.86 -30.20
C HIS A 536 4.55 -6.31 -29.68
N VAL A 537 5.37 -7.17 -30.28
CA VAL A 537 5.46 -8.59 -29.90
C VAL A 537 6.94 -8.97 -29.78
N LEU A 538 7.30 -9.55 -28.64
CA LEU A 538 8.60 -10.20 -28.44
C LEU A 538 8.50 -11.63 -28.92
N LYS A 539 9.40 -12.08 -29.81
CA LYS A 539 9.31 -13.39 -30.45
C LYS A 539 10.59 -14.20 -30.26
N CYS A 540 10.41 -15.50 -30.03
CA CYS A 540 11.44 -16.52 -30.07
C CYS A 540 10.91 -17.65 -30.97
N ASN A 541 11.69 -18.08 -31.95
CA ASN A 541 11.26 -19.07 -32.96
C ASN A 541 12.04 -20.38 -32.77
N ASP A 542 11.43 -21.48 -33.18
CA ASP A 542 12.02 -22.82 -33.25
C ASP A 542 12.66 -23.27 -31.93
N VAL A 543 11.86 -23.27 -30.86
CA VAL A 543 12.30 -23.67 -29.51
C VAL A 543 11.77 -25.06 -29.19
N THR A 544 12.65 -25.95 -28.73
CA THR A 544 12.23 -27.24 -28.17
C THR A 544 12.13 -27.10 -26.65
N LEU A 545 10.93 -27.29 -26.11
CA LEU A 545 10.67 -27.23 -24.68
C LEU A 545 10.83 -28.63 -24.09
N GLU A 546 11.88 -28.81 -23.29
CA GLU A 546 12.14 -30.03 -22.53
C GLU A 546 11.21 -30.11 -21.31
N PRO A 547 10.84 -31.30 -20.82
CA PRO A 547 10.14 -31.45 -19.55
C PRO A 547 10.92 -30.78 -18.40
N GLY A 548 10.25 -29.94 -17.60
CA GLY A 548 10.89 -29.17 -16.54
C GLY A 548 11.33 -27.77 -16.99
N ALA A 549 12.42 -27.24 -16.41
CA ALA A 549 12.79 -25.83 -16.55
C ALA A 549 13.48 -25.51 -17.89
N ASN A 550 12.93 -24.56 -18.64
CA ASN A 550 13.45 -24.05 -19.90
C ASN A 550 13.73 -22.55 -19.77
N ARG A 551 14.88 -22.08 -20.26
CA ARG A 551 15.24 -20.66 -20.28
C ARG A 551 15.05 -20.08 -21.67
N LEU A 552 14.21 -19.06 -21.78
CA LEU A 552 13.84 -18.39 -23.02
C LEU A 552 14.43 -16.98 -23.07
N MET A 553 15.04 -16.63 -24.21
CA MET A 553 15.67 -15.33 -24.44
C MET A 553 14.89 -14.53 -25.47
N PHE A 554 14.41 -13.35 -25.10
CA PHE A 554 13.81 -12.38 -26.02
C PHE A 554 14.72 -11.15 -26.12
N ARG A 555 15.04 -10.72 -27.34
CA ARG A 555 15.83 -9.50 -27.59
C ARG A 555 15.00 -8.52 -28.42
N THR A 556 14.97 -7.26 -28.00
CA THR A 556 14.27 -6.19 -28.73
C THR A 556 15.07 -4.89 -28.68
N GLN A 557 14.87 -4.05 -29.69
CA GLN A 557 15.42 -2.69 -29.73
C GLN A 557 14.31 -1.70 -29.40
N ALA A 558 14.56 -0.84 -28.40
CA ALA A 558 13.61 0.16 -27.95
C ALA A 558 13.37 1.22 -29.05
N LYS A 559 12.10 1.43 -29.46
CA LYS A 559 11.75 2.33 -30.56
C LYS A 559 11.13 3.64 -30.10
N GLU A 560 10.01 3.57 -29.38
CA GLU A 560 9.23 4.74 -29.00
C GLU A 560 9.36 4.97 -27.48
N PRO A 561 9.48 6.23 -27.03
CA PRO A 561 9.48 6.54 -25.60
C PRO A 561 8.10 6.29 -25.00
N GLY A 562 8.05 5.57 -23.88
CA GLY A 562 6.81 5.20 -23.18
C GLY A 562 6.98 3.93 -22.34
N THR A 563 5.89 3.48 -21.72
CA THR A 563 5.86 2.30 -20.85
C THR A 563 5.32 1.09 -21.62
N TYR A 564 6.07 0.00 -21.60
CA TYR A 564 5.73 -1.26 -22.26
C TYR A 564 5.38 -2.31 -21.21
N THR A 565 4.14 -2.81 -21.24
CA THR A 565 3.63 -3.83 -20.30
C THR A 565 3.49 -5.18 -20.98
N LEU A 566 4.10 -6.23 -20.42
CA LEU A 566 3.96 -7.60 -20.88
C LEU A 566 2.61 -8.14 -20.39
N ARG A 567 1.70 -8.49 -21.31
CA ARG A 567 0.32 -8.88 -20.95
C ARG A 567 0.01 -10.36 -21.13
N GLN A 568 0.33 -10.90 -22.30
CA GLN A 568 -0.11 -12.21 -22.73
C GLN A 568 1.05 -12.98 -23.34
N LEU A 569 1.22 -14.24 -22.97
CA LEU A 569 2.23 -15.16 -23.53
C LEU A 569 1.52 -16.19 -24.40
N CYS A 570 1.98 -16.35 -25.63
CA CYS A 570 1.43 -17.25 -26.63
C CYS A 570 2.51 -18.22 -27.12
N VAL A 571 2.21 -19.50 -27.18
CA VAL A 571 3.09 -20.58 -27.67
C VAL A 571 2.36 -21.28 -28.81
N SER A 572 2.96 -21.33 -30.00
CA SER A 572 2.33 -21.88 -31.21
C SER A 572 2.98 -23.21 -31.61
N VAL A 573 2.15 -24.25 -31.76
CA VAL A 573 2.53 -25.59 -32.20
C VAL A 573 1.57 -26.00 -33.32
N GLY A 574 1.94 -25.76 -34.58
CA GLY A 574 1.06 -25.96 -35.74
C GLY A 574 -0.27 -25.20 -35.63
N PRO A 575 -1.43 -25.87 -35.78
CA PRO A 575 -2.76 -25.27 -35.62
C PRO A 575 -3.15 -25.00 -34.15
N VAL A 576 -2.38 -25.49 -33.17
CA VAL A 576 -2.68 -25.33 -31.74
C VAL A 576 -1.89 -24.15 -31.17
N ARG A 577 -2.58 -23.23 -30.48
CA ARG A 577 -1.95 -22.11 -29.77
C ARG A 577 -2.25 -22.20 -28.29
N PHE A 578 -1.21 -22.34 -27.48
CA PHE A 578 -1.33 -22.23 -26.03
C PHE A 578 -1.21 -20.76 -25.62
N VAL A 579 -2.15 -20.27 -24.83
CA VAL A 579 -2.20 -18.85 -24.44
C VAL A 579 -2.32 -18.72 -22.93
N LEU A 580 -1.44 -17.90 -22.35
CA LEU A 580 -1.54 -17.38 -20.99
C LEU A 580 -2.09 -15.94 -21.08
N PRO A 581 -3.37 -15.71 -20.75
CA PRO A 581 -4.01 -14.41 -20.97
C PRO A 581 -3.46 -13.29 -20.08
N HIS A 582 -2.93 -13.64 -18.89
CA HIS A 582 -2.46 -12.68 -17.91
C HIS A 582 -1.12 -13.11 -17.31
N LEU A 583 -0.11 -12.26 -17.44
CA LEU A 583 1.16 -12.36 -16.74
C LEU A 583 1.03 -11.64 -15.39
N TYR A 584 1.05 -12.41 -14.29
CA TYR A 584 0.95 -11.87 -12.93
C TYR A 584 2.11 -12.35 -12.05
N PRO A 585 2.89 -11.45 -11.41
CA PRO A 585 2.69 -10.01 -11.27
C PRO A 585 2.90 -9.24 -12.59
N LEU A 586 2.28 -8.06 -12.72
CA LEU A 586 2.36 -7.21 -13.91
C LEU A 586 3.81 -6.83 -14.23
N VAL A 587 4.34 -7.21 -15.39
CA VAL A 587 5.75 -6.93 -15.73
C VAL A 587 5.84 -5.77 -16.73
N GLN A 588 6.65 -4.75 -16.44
CA GLN A 588 6.80 -3.53 -17.24
C GLN A 588 8.27 -3.14 -17.47
N TYR A 589 8.55 -2.51 -18.61
CA TYR A 589 9.82 -1.82 -18.89
C TYR A 589 9.55 -0.43 -19.51
N ASP A 590 10.43 0.52 -19.21
CA ASP A 590 10.29 1.91 -19.69
C ASP A 590 11.35 2.26 -20.73
N VAL A 591 10.92 2.98 -21.76
CA VAL A 591 11.79 3.58 -22.76
C VAL A 591 11.80 5.10 -22.59
N TYR A 592 12.98 5.69 -22.35
CA TYR A 592 13.12 7.13 -22.14
C TYR A 592 13.87 7.84 -23.28
N SER A 593 13.58 9.13 -23.44
CA SER A 593 14.32 10.07 -24.29
C SER A 593 14.81 11.21 -23.40
N GLN A 594 16.12 11.46 -23.36
CA GLN A 594 16.72 12.51 -22.53
C GLN A 594 17.15 13.70 -23.40
N GLU A 595 16.69 14.90 -23.04
CA GLU A 595 17.11 16.16 -23.69
C GLU A 595 18.53 16.58 -23.24
N PRO A 596 19.32 17.24 -24.11
CA PRO A 596 20.60 17.82 -23.71
C PRO A 596 20.41 18.88 -22.62
N GLN A 597 21.25 18.86 -21.58
CA GLN A 597 21.20 19.82 -20.47
C GLN A 597 22.58 20.39 -20.17
N LEU A 598 22.62 21.69 -19.82
CA LEU A 598 23.78 22.40 -19.31
C LEU A 598 23.57 22.71 -17.83
N ARG A 599 24.55 22.37 -16.98
CA ARG A 599 24.59 22.75 -15.56
C ARG A 599 25.85 23.52 -15.26
N VAL A 600 25.72 24.55 -14.42
CA VAL A 600 26.82 25.42 -14.00
C VAL A 600 26.76 25.55 -12.49
N GLU A 601 27.82 25.10 -11.80
CA GLU A 601 27.88 25.01 -10.34
C GLU A 601 29.20 25.62 -9.85
N PRO A 602 29.19 26.51 -8.83
CA PRO A 602 30.42 27.01 -8.24
C PRO A 602 31.15 25.89 -7.49
N LEU A 603 32.49 25.89 -7.52
CA LEU A 603 33.27 24.89 -6.77
C LEU A 603 33.32 25.17 -5.25
N ALA A 604 32.97 26.39 -4.85
CA ALA A 604 32.87 26.81 -3.45
C ALA A 604 31.41 27.10 -3.08
N ASP A 605 31.04 26.88 -1.81
CA ASP A 605 29.68 27.05 -1.29
C ASP A 605 29.13 28.48 -1.45
N SER A 606 30.01 29.49 -1.49
CA SER A 606 29.65 30.88 -1.75
C SER A 606 30.74 31.59 -2.55
N LEU A 607 30.38 32.19 -3.68
CA LEU A 607 31.32 33.03 -4.43
C LEU A 607 31.54 34.34 -3.68
N LEU A 608 32.78 34.77 -3.46
CA LEU A 608 33.12 36.07 -2.87
C LEU A 608 33.39 37.16 -3.91
N ALA A 609 32.86 38.36 -3.70
CA ALA A 609 33.15 39.52 -4.54
C ALA A 609 34.60 40.00 -4.32
N GLY A 610 35.29 40.38 -5.40
CA GLY A 610 36.67 40.87 -5.35
C GLY A 610 37.76 39.79 -5.37
N ILE A 611 37.44 38.50 -5.48
CA ILE A 611 38.42 37.40 -5.56
C ILE A 611 38.10 36.46 -6.73
N PRO A 612 39.08 36.06 -7.57
CA PRO A 612 38.89 35.05 -8.60
C PRO A 612 38.53 33.68 -8.03
N GLN A 613 37.45 33.05 -8.51
CA GLN A 613 36.97 31.73 -8.06
C GLN A 613 36.54 30.86 -9.24
N LYS A 614 36.65 29.53 -9.09
CA LYS A 614 36.36 28.56 -10.16
C LYS A 614 34.89 28.09 -10.16
N VAL A 615 34.34 27.92 -11.37
CA VAL A 615 32.98 27.44 -11.64
C VAL A 615 33.06 26.25 -12.61
N LYS A 616 32.33 25.18 -12.28
CA LYS A 616 32.26 23.93 -13.06
C LYS A 616 31.09 23.98 -14.02
N PHE A 617 31.35 23.64 -15.28
CA PHE A 617 30.37 23.46 -16.35
C PHE A 617 30.22 21.97 -16.65
N THR A 618 28.98 21.49 -16.68
CA THR A 618 28.63 20.10 -17.00
C THR A 618 27.61 20.07 -18.13
N VAL A 619 28.00 19.56 -19.30
CA VAL A 619 27.13 19.38 -20.46
C VAL A 619 26.76 17.90 -20.57
N THR A 620 25.48 17.59 -20.46
CA THR A 620 24.93 16.26 -20.81
C THR A 620 24.35 16.31 -22.21
N THR A 621 24.89 15.51 -23.13
CA THR A 621 24.53 15.60 -24.56
C THR A 621 23.16 15.02 -24.89
N GLY A 622 22.61 14.13 -24.06
CA GLY A 622 21.28 13.53 -24.29
C GLY A 622 21.19 12.88 -25.68
N HIS A 623 20.11 13.13 -26.43
CA HIS A 623 19.97 12.67 -27.82
C HIS A 623 20.76 13.51 -28.85
N TYR A 624 21.39 14.61 -28.45
CA TYR A 624 22.18 15.48 -29.33
C TYR A 624 23.62 14.96 -29.47
N THR A 625 24.17 14.99 -30.68
CA THR A 625 25.57 14.62 -30.94
C THR A 625 26.38 15.89 -31.21
N VAL A 626 27.35 16.19 -30.33
CA VAL A 626 28.19 17.40 -30.41
C VAL A 626 29.21 17.24 -31.53
N LYS A 627 29.19 18.15 -32.51
CA LYS A 627 30.08 18.17 -33.67
C LYS A 627 31.29 19.08 -33.44
N ASN A 628 32.36 18.85 -34.20
CA ASN A 628 33.50 19.76 -34.23
C ASN A 628 33.07 21.13 -34.78
N GLY A 629 33.05 22.15 -33.91
CA GLY A 629 32.62 23.52 -34.24
C GLY A 629 31.48 24.05 -33.37
N ASP A 630 30.80 23.17 -32.63
CA ASP A 630 29.78 23.57 -31.66
C ASP A 630 30.43 24.39 -30.52
N SER A 631 29.84 25.53 -30.17
CA SER A 631 30.37 26.40 -29.12
C SER A 631 29.27 26.93 -28.20
N LEU A 632 29.61 27.13 -26.92
CA LEU A 632 28.79 27.84 -25.95
C LEU A 632 29.15 29.32 -25.99
N GLN A 633 28.18 30.20 -26.19
CA GLN A 633 28.41 31.65 -26.15
C GLN A 633 27.86 32.22 -24.85
N LEU A 634 28.72 32.75 -24.00
CA LEU A 634 28.36 33.37 -22.73
C LEU A 634 28.36 34.88 -22.88
N SER A 635 27.23 35.53 -22.60
CA SER A 635 27.16 36.99 -22.47
C SER A 635 26.98 37.38 -21.00
N ASN A 636 27.73 38.39 -20.56
CA ASN A 636 27.80 38.81 -19.16
C ASN A 636 27.64 40.33 -19.00
N ALA A 637 27.24 40.77 -17.81
CA ALA A 637 27.21 42.18 -17.42
C ALA A 637 28.62 42.70 -17.09
N GLU A 638 28.89 43.99 -17.33
CA GLU A 638 30.22 44.63 -17.22
C GLU A 638 30.92 44.48 -15.84
N ALA A 639 30.18 44.10 -14.80
CA ALA A 639 30.68 43.97 -13.43
C ALA A 639 31.26 42.57 -13.08
N MET A 640 31.18 41.59 -13.98
CA MET A 640 31.73 40.25 -13.79
C MET A 640 32.64 39.85 -14.95
N LEU A 641 33.86 39.41 -14.64
CA LEU A 641 34.90 39.02 -15.59
C LEU A 641 35.10 37.51 -15.58
N ILE A 642 35.23 36.90 -16.75
CA ILE A 642 35.62 35.50 -16.92
C ILE A 642 37.11 35.48 -17.24
N LEU A 643 37.93 34.92 -16.35
CA LEU A 643 39.37 34.83 -16.53
C LEU A 643 39.69 33.57 -17.34
N CYS A 644 40.29 33.76 -18.51
CA CYS A 644 40.64 32.68 -19.43
C CYS A 644 42.14 32.39 -19.34
N HIS A 645 42.50 31.20 -18.83
CA HIS A 645 43.88 30.69 -18.86
C HIS A 645 44.13 29.87 -20.13
N ALA A 646 45.39 29.79 -20.57
CA ALA A 646 45.78 29.10 -21.80
C ALA A 646 45.63 27.55 -21.75
N GLU A 647 45.32 26.96 -20.58
CA GLU A 647 45.35 25.51 -20.34
C GLU A 647 44.03 24.90 -19.80
N ASN A 648 42.85 25.45 -20.14
CA ASN A 648 41.58 24.84 -19.72
C ASN A 648 41.35 23.48 -20.44
N ARG A 649 41.07 22.41 -19.68
CA ARG A 649 40.81 21.05 -20.21
C ARG A 649 39.37 20.62 -19.95
N ALA A 650 38.78 19.91 -20.92
CA ALA A 650 37.48 19.25 -20.81
C ALA A 650 37.65 17.73 -20.71
N VAL A 651 36.92 17.10 -19.79
CA VAL A 651 36.86 15.64 -19.65
C VAL A 651 35.54 15.13 -20.19
N ILE A 652 35.59 14.10 -21.05
CA ILE A 652 34.40 13.43 -21.59
C ILE A 652 34.19 12.10 -20.86
N TYR A 653 32.99 11.88 -20.35
CA TYR A 653 32.56 10.65 -19.72
C TYR A 653 31.53 9.92 -20.58
N SER A 654 31.64 8.58 -20.62
CA SER A 654 30.62 7.70 -21.20
C SER A 654 29.34 7.67 -20.35
N ASN A 655 28.29 7.03 -20.86
CA ASN A 655 27.06 6.78 -20.10
C ASN A 655 27.27 5.94 -18.82
N THR A 656 28.35 5.15 -18.75
CA THR A 656 28.77 4.38 -17.57
C THR A 656 29.67 5.16 -16.61
N ARG A 657 29.87 6.47 -16.83
CA ARG A 657 30.82 7.35 -16.11
C ARG A 657 32.29 6.95 -16.24
N GLU A 658 32.64 6.19 -17.25
CA GLU A 658 34.05 5.92 -17.55
C GLU A 658 34.66 7.10 -18.31
N LYS A 659 35.88 7.50 -17.93
CA LYS A 659 36.61 8.59 -18.60
C LYS A 659 36.95 8.15 -20.02
N ALA A 660 36.27 8.72 -21.00
CA ALA A 660 36.43 8.39 -22.41
C ALA A 660 37.60 9.17 -23.05
N SER A 661 37.73 10.47 -22.75
CA SER A 661 38.80 11.31 -23.29
C SER A 661 39.02 12.60 -22.48
N ASP A 662 40.14 13.27 -22.75
CA ASP A 662 40.59 14.51 -22.10
C ASP A 662 41.16 15.45 -23.18
N VAL A 663 40.50 16.59 -23.42
CA VAL A 663 40.73 17.45 -24.59
C VAL A 663 40.90 18.91 -24.16
N LEU A 664 41.81 19.65 -24.81
CA LEU A 664 42.08 21.06 -24.54
C LEU A 664 40.94 21.95 -25.10
N LEU A 665 40.39 22.83 -24.26
CA LEU A 665 39.32 23.78 -24.64
C LEU A 665 39.92 25.03 -25.26
N ARG A 666 39.34 25.48 -26.38
CA ARG A 666 39.62 26.81 -26.93
C ARG A 666 38.56 27.78 -26.43
N VAL A 667 39.00 28.80 -25.70
CA VAL A 667 38.15 29.89 -25.21
C VAL A 667 38.59 31.19 -25.89
N GLN A 668 37.64 31.90 -26.50
CA GLN A 668 37.86 33.21 -27.11
C GLN A 668 36.99 34.24 -26.38
N SER A 669 37.63 35.19 -25.70
CA SER A 669 36.94 36.27 -24.98
C SER A 669 36.91 37.57 -25.80
N SER A 670 35.72 38.15 -25.96
CA SER A 670 35.47 39.51 -26.44
C SER A 670 34.91 40.35 -25.28
N ASP A 671 34.90 41.69 -25.39
CA ASP A 671 34.44 42.63 -24.35
C ASP A 671 33.01 42.34 -23.84
N LYS A 672 32.18 41.65 -24.63
CA LYS A 672 30.77 41.34 -24.27
C LYS A 672 30.39 39.87 -24.32
N VAL A 673 31.17 39.03 -25.02
CA VAL A 673 30.82 37.62 -25.27
C VAL A 673 32.06 36.75 -25.16
N THR A 674 31.95 35.64 -24.41
CA THR A 674 32.99 34.61 -24.33
C THR A 674 32.49 33.35 -25.06
N SER A 675 33.22 32.93 -26.10
CA SER A 675 32.90 31.74 -26.88
C SER A 675 33.79 30.56 -26.47
N ILE A 676 33.17 29.42 -26.14
CA ILE A 676 33.84 28.19 -25.70
C ILE A 676 33.55 27.09 -26.71
N SER A 677 34.56 26.60 -27.43
CA SER A 677 34.37 25.47 -28.36
C SER A 677 34.27 24.14 -27.61
N LEU A 678 33.16 23.41 -27.77
CA LEU A 678 32.97 22.09 -27.17
C LEU A 678 33.71 21.00 -27.96
N PRO A 679 34.30 19.98 -27.29
CA PRO A 679 34.90 18.84 -27.98
C PRO A 679 33.81 17.93 -28.56
N ALA A 680 34.09 17.26 -29.69
CA ALA A 680 33.14 16.32 -30.28
C ALA A 680 32.84 15.15 -29.34
N ALA A 681 31.55 14.91 -29.10
CA ALA A 681 31.07 13.88 -28.17
C ALA A 681 29.83 13.16 -28.73
N PRO A 682 29.74 11.82 -28.62
CA PRO A 682 28.54 11.07 -29.01
C PRO A 682 27.32 11.47 -28.17
N ALA A 683 26.13 11.10 -28.64
CA ALA A 683 24.91 11.16 -27.83
C ALA A 683 25.10 10.39 -26.50
N TYR A 684 24.42 10.86 -25.45
CA TYR A 684 24.42 10.32 -24.09
C TYR A 684 25.78 10.30 -23.36
N HIS A 685 26.69 11.22 -23.72
CA HIS A 685 27.95 11.47 -23.02
C HIS A 685 27.85 12.74 -22.15
N MET A 686 28.82 12.89 -21.24
CA MET A 686 28.92 14.05 -20.35
C MET A 686 30.27 14.75 -20.57
N ILE A 687 30.27 16.06 -20.74
CA ILE A 687 31.47 16.88 -20.89
C ILE A 687 31.58 17.79 -19.67
N GLU A 688 32.71 17.76 -18.96
CA GLU A 688 32.97 18.58 -17.77
C GLU A 688 34.20 19.47 -17.95
N PHE A 689 34.12 20.74 -17.54
CA PHE A 689 35.26 21.67 -17.51
C PHE A 689 35.08 22.82 -16.49
N GLU A 690 36.14 23.55 -16.18
CA GLU A 690 36.17 24.62 -15.17
C GLU A 690 36.61 25.97 -15.76
N LEU A 691 36.05 27.08 -15.25
CA LEU A 691 36.43 28.46 -15.59
C LEU A 691 36.54 29.33 -14.34
N GLU A 692 37.43 30.34 -14.35
CA GLU A 692 37.56 31.32 -13.26
C GLU A 692 36.70 32.56 -13.51
N VAL A 693 36.01 33.03 -12.47
CA VAL A 693 35.13 34.21 -12.48
C VAL A 693 35.50 35.18 -11.37
N LEU A 694 35.39 36.48 -11.65
CA LEU A 694 35.68 37.57 -10.71
C LEU A 694 34.57 38.63 -10.80
N SER A 695 33.99 39.00 -9.66
CA SER A 695 33.08 40.15 -9.56
C SER A 695 33.80 41.37 -8.98
N LEU A 696 33.57 42.55 -9.55
CA LEU A 696 34.11 43.81 -9.03
C LEU A 696 33.34 44.24 -7.76
N PRO A 697 34.03 44.55 -6.64
CA PRO A 697 33.36 44.99 -5.42
C PRO A 697 32.88 46.44 -5.58
N SER A 698 31.56 46.65 -5.52
CA SER A 698 30.96 47.96 -5.24
C SER A 698 30.15 47.85 -3.95
N ALA A 699 30.40 48.74 -2.99
CA ALA A 699 29.61 48.78 -1.77
C ALA A 699 28.17 49.24 -2.09
N PRO A 700 27.13 48.64 -1.51
CA PRO A 700 25.78 49.18 -1.59
C PRO A 700 25.74 50.51 -0.83
N VAL A 701 25.27 51.56 -1.50
CA VAL A 701 24.99 52.87 -0.88
C VAL A 701 23.88 52.65 0.15
N THR A 702 24.25 52.52 1.42
CA THR A 702 23.28 52.48 2.51
C THR A 702 22.89 53.92 2.82
N GLY A 703 21.81 54.38 2.19
CA GLY A 703 21.10 55.58 2.63
C GLY A 703 20.72 55.41 4.11
N GLY A 704 21.09 56.38 4.94
CA GLY A 704 20.85 56.32 6.38
C GLY A 704 19.36 56.14 6.68
N GLU A 705 18.99 54.97 7.21
CA GLU A 705 17.70 54.78 7.87
C GLU A 705 17.73 55.56 9.19
N SER A 706 17.36 56.83 9.10
CA SER A 706 16.88 57.60 10.24
C SER A 706 15.59 56.94 10.74
N SER A 707 15.55 56.64 12.03
CA SER A 707 14.40 56.00 12.69
C SER A 707 13.18 56.93 12.66
N MET A 708 12.29 56.73 11.69
CA MET A 708 10.92 57.27 11.65
C MET A 708 9.94 56.10 11.72
N LEU A 709 9.40 55.85 12.92
CA LEU A 709 8.30 54.91 13.14
C LEU A 709 6.98 55.57 12.72
N GLY A 710 6.33 55.05 11.68
CA GLY A 710 4.98 55.40 11.25
C GLY A 710 4.26 54.17 10.71
N MET A 711 3.15 53.81 11.37
CA MET A 711 2.41 52.55 11.23
C MET A 711 1.81 52.27 9.85
N THR A 712 1.96 51.02 9.40
CA THR A 712 0.88 50.26 8.76
C THR A 712 0.87 48.84 9.32
N GLU A 713 -0.31 48.39 9.72
CA GLU A 713 -0.56 47.14 10.44
C GLU A 713 -0.29 45.86 9.61
N PRO A 714 -0.03 44.72 10.28
CA PRO A 714 0.58 43.54 9.68
C PRO A 714 -0.47 42.53 9.19
N HIS A 715 -0.13 41.81 8.11
CA HIS A 715 -0.72 40.51 7.82
C HIS A 715 0.32 39.40 7.94
N ARG A 716 0.00 38.45 8.82
CA ARG A 716 0.83 37.35 9.31
C ARG A 716 1.34 36.42 8.20
N LYS A 717 2.67 36.27 8.09
CA LYS A 717 3.33 34.97 7.88
C LYS A 717 4.63 34.89 8.66
N HIS A 718 4.76 33.79 9.40
CA HIS A 718 5.93 33.22 10.08
C HIS A 718 6.99 34.15 10.69
N LYS A 719 6.94 34.23 12.02
CA LYS A 719 7.93 34.86 12.88
C LYS A 719 8.99 33.83 13.27
N ASP A 720 9.93 33.54 12.37
CA ASP A 720 11.27 33.16 12.82
C ASP A 720 11.97 34.45 13.19
N THR A 721 12.09 34.69 14.50
CA THR A 721 12.92 35.75 15.04
C THR A 721 14.38 35.28 14.96
N GLN A 722 14.89 35.08 13.75
CA GLN A 722 16.33 35.10 13.56
C GLN A 722 16.72 36.58 13.60
N LYS A 723 17.52 36.92 14.62
CA LYS A 723 18.30 38.16 14.72
C LYS A 723 18.72 38.57 13.30
N ALA A 724 18.54 39.85 12.93
CA ALA A 724 19.19 40.44 11.75
C ALA A 724 20.72 40.43 11.96
N GLY A 725 21.30 39.25 11.91
CA GLY A 725 22.62 38.90 12.41
C GLY A 725 23.39 38.20 11.31
N HIS A 726 24.50 38.82 10.92
CA HIS A 726 25.62 38.19 10.22
C HIS A 726 25.33 37.58 8.83
N CYS A 727 24.52 38.21 7.97
CA CYS A 727 24.47 37.82 6.55
C CYS A 727 25.40 38.72 5.72
N MET A 728 26.21 38.12 4.84
CA MET A 728 27.01 38.86 3.84
C MET A 728 26.07 39.51 2.81
N ALA A 729 26.36 40.74 2.40
CA ALA A 729 25.61 41.37 1.31
C ALA A 729 25.92 40.66 -0.01
N THR A 730 24.91 40.33 -0.81
CA THR A 730 25.08 39.56 -2.06
C THR A 730 24.79 40.38 -3.31
N THR A 731 25.52 40.12 -4.39
CA THR A 731 25.30 40.67 -5.73
C THR A 731 25.08 39.54 -6.73
N ASP A 732 23.95 39.58 -7.44
CA ASP A 732 23.60 38.57 -8.44
C ASP A 732 24.00 39.02 -9.84
N HIS A 733 24.85 38.26 -10.51
CA HIS A 733 25.18 38.44 -11.92
C HIS A 733 24.44 37.41 -12.77
N LYS A 734 23.60 37.88 -13.70
CA LYS A 734 22.90 37.01 -14.66
C LYS A 734 23.78 36.81 -15.89
N VAL A 735 24.14 35.57 -16.16
CA VAL A 735 24.88 35.14 -17.35
C VAL A 735 23.91 34.45 -18.28
N SER A 736 23.85 34.87 -19.55
CA SER A 736 23.05 34.17 -20.55
C SER A 736 23.96 33.36 -21.49
N ILE A 737 23.61 32.09 -21.67
CA ILE A 737 24.42 31.10 -22.39
C ILE A 737 23.65 30.56 -23.58
N ASP A 738 24.13 30.84 -24.79
CA ASP A 738 23.60 30.26 -26.02
C ASP A 738 24.20 28.86 -26.22
N CYS A 739 23.32 27.86 -26.31
CA CYS A 739 23.68 26.47 -26.48
C CYS A 739 23.38 26.01 -27.92
N PRO A 740 24.26 25.21 -28.56
CA PRO A 740 24.11 24.82 -29.97
C PRO A 740 22.91 23.88 -30.24
N TRP A 741 22.32 23.30 -29.19
CA TRP A 741 21.13 22.45 -29.26
C TRP A 741 19.82 23.16 -28.86
N SER A 742 19.86 24.45 -28.54
CA SER A 742 18.69 25.23 -28.10
C SER A 742 18.58 26.53 -28.89
N ILE A 743 17.36 26.91 -29.27
CA ILE A 743 17.06 28.24 -29.82
C ILE A 743 16.87 29.32 -28.72
N TYR A 744 16.84 28.90 -27.46
CA TYR A 744 16.70 29.77 -26.29
C TYR A 744 18.00 29.80 -25.48
N SER A 745 18.41 31.01 -25.08
CA SER A 745 19.54 31.23 -24.18
C SER A 745 19.22 30.71 -22.77
N THR A 746 20.13 29.93 -22.18
CA THR A 746 20.02 29.47 -20.78
C THR A 746 20.53 30.58 -19.87
N VAL A 747 19.67 31.10 -18.98
CA VAL A 747 20.06 32.16 -18.03
C VAL A 747 20.41 31.53 -16.68
N ILE A 748 21.61 31.84 -16.18
CA ILE A 748 22.12 31.37 -14.89
C ILE A 748 22.45 32.59 -14.03
N ALA A 749 22.08 32.56 -12.76
CA ALA A 749 22.44 33.59 -11.78
C ALA A 749 23.61 33.10 -10.92
N LEU A 750 24.68 33.90 -10.85
CA LEU A 750 25.81 33.68 -9.96
C LEU A 750 25.80 34.74 -8.87
N THR A 751 25.64 34.30 -7.63
CA THR A 751 25.53 35.16 -6.45
C THR A 751 26.89 35.33 -5.78
N PHE A 752 27.40 36.56 -5.72
CA PHE A 752 28.67 36.91 -5.08
C PHE A 752 28.43 37.61 -3.75
N SER A 753 29.06 37.15 -2.68
CA SER A 753 28.96 37.71 -1.33
C SER A 753 30.10 38.68 -1.04
N LEU A 754 29.79 39.85 -0.48
CA LEU A 754 30.77 40.83 0.02
C LEU A 754 31.40 40.30 1.32
N PRO A 755 32.73 40.16 1.40
CA PRO A 755 33.40 39.55 2.53
C PRO A 755 33.46 40.43 3.80
N PHE A 756 33.27 41.75 3.67
CA PHE A 756 33.40 42.69 4.77
C PHE A 756 32.08 43.37 5.13
N ARG A 757 31.82 43.50 6.44
CA ARG A 757 30.81 44.40 6.99
C ARG A 757 31.50 45.58 7.64
N THR A 758 31.17 46.78 7.19
CA THR A 758 31.74 48.01 7.75
C THR A 758 30.67 48.78 8.50
N THR A 759 31.00 49.23 9.71
CA THR A 759 30.13 50.06 10.55
C THR A 759 30.93 51.24 11.10
N HIS A 760 30.27 52.34 11.42
CA HIS A 760 30.92 53.51 12.03
C HIS A 760 30.25 53.87 13.36
N SER A 761 31.00 54.44 14.29
CA SER A 761 30.49 54.99 15.54
C SER A 761 31.19 56.30 15.89
N LEU A 762 30.45 57.19 16.57
CA LEU A 762 30.97 58.44 17.10
C LEU A 762 31.19 58.30 18.61
N LEU A 763 32.44 58.39 19.04
CA LEU A 763 32.82 58.34 20.45
C LEU A 763 33.04 59.76 20.99
N SER A 764 32.59 60.02 22.21
CA SER A 764 32.67 61.34 22.84
C SER A 764 33.36 61.26 24.21
N ALA A 765 34.32 62.15 24.45
CA ALA A 765 34.96 62.33 25.76
C ALA A 765 34.83 63.81 26.17
N GLY A 766 33.77 64.12 26.92
CA GLY A 766 33.35 65.50 27.18
C GLY A 766 32.98 66.21 25.87
N THR A 767 33.81 67.16 25.43
CA THR A 767 33.64 67.89 24.17
C THR A 767 34.47 67.34 23.00
N ARG A 768 35.41 66.42 23.25
CA ARG A 768 36.23 65.80 22.18
C ARG A 768 35.46 64.69 21.47
N LYS A 769 35.70 64.54 20.16
CA LYS A 769 35.00 63.60 19.28
C LYS A 769 35.98 62.71 18.54
N TYR A 770 35.62 61.44 18.40
CA TYR A 770 36.39 60.45 17.66
C TYR A 770 35.46 59.65 16.75
N ILE A 771 35.86 59.42 15.50
CA ILE A 771 35.17 58.51 14.59
C ILE A 771 35.88 57.16 14.65
N GLN A 772 35.11 56.11 14.91
CA GLN A 772 35.58 54.73 14.84
C GLN A 772 34.90 54.02 13.67
N VAL A 773 35.69 53.50 12.72
CA VAL A 773 35.21 52.60 11.66
C VAL A 773 35.62 51.17 12.00
N CYS A 774 34.65 50.28 12.08
CA CYS A 774 34.84 48.86 12.35
C CYS A 774 34.64 48.08 11.05
N VAL A 775 35.69 47.40 10.59
CA VAL A 775 35.65 46.46 9.47
C VAL A 775 35.64 45.04 10.04
N GLN A 776 34.54 44.33 9.84
CA GLN A 776 34.37 42.95 10.27
C GLN A 776 34.48 41.99 9.07
N ASN A 777 35.34 40.99 9.18
CA ASN A 777 35.39 39.89 8.21
C ASN A 777 34.23 38.92 8.46
N LEU A 778 33.35 38.76 7.47
CA LEU A 778 32.20 37.84 7.54
C LEU A 778 32.45 36.53 6.78
N SER A 779 33.55 36.40 6.05
CA SER A 779 33.87 35.19 5.30
C SER A 779 34.69 34.21 6.14
N GLU A 780 34.84 32.98 5.64
CA GLU A 780 35.74 31.96 6.19
C GLU A 780 37.21 32.19 5.80
N LEU A 781 37.49 33.10 4.85
CA LEU A 781 38.85 33.40 4.39
C LEU A 781 39.51 34.47 5.27
N ASP A 782 40.79 34.29 5.56
CA ASP A 782 41.60 35.30 6.24
C ASP A 782 42.05 36.39 5.26
N PHE A 783 41.95 37.66 5.66
CA PHE A 783 42.39 38.80 4.86
C PHE A 783 43.50 39.60 5.53
N GLN A 784 44.33 40.24 4.71
CA GLN A 784 45.26 41.27 5.10
C GLN A 784 44.71 42.63 4.65
N LEU A 785 44.46 43.53 5.61
CA LEU A 785 44.00 44.90 5.37
C LEU A 785 45.19 45.87 5.41
N SER A 786 45.29 46.75 4.41
CA SER A 786 46.35 47.78 4.33
C SER A 786 45.78 49.17 4.03
N ASP A 787 46.53 50.21 4.43
CA ASP A 787 46.30 51.60 4.02
C ASP A 787 44.89 52.16 4.30
N GLY A 788 44.36 51.91 5.51
CA GLY A 788 43.08 52.44 5.96
C GLY A 788 43.09 53.97 6.04
N ASN A 789 42.38 54.64 5.13
CA ASN A 789 42.29 56.10 5.05
C ASN A 789 40.84 56.58 5.21
N LEU A 790 40.67 57.73 5.87
CA LEU A 790 39.37 58.38 6.03
C LEU A 790 39.50 59.83 5.55
N VAL A 791 38.73 60.19 4.54
CA VAL A 791 38.75 61.52 3.93
C VAL A 791 37.36 62.13 4.04
N ASP A 792 37.29 63.43 4.36
CA ASP A 792 36.11 64.25 4.14
C ASP A 792 36.29 65.05 2.85
N PRO A 793 35.55 64.74 1.76
CA PRO A 793 35.64 65.49 0.51
C PRO A 793 35.12 66.94 0.62
N GLY A 794 34.36 67.27 1.67
CA GLY A 794 33.54 68.48 1.75
C GLY A 794 34.05 69.63 2.61
N SER A 795 34.98 69.43 3.56
CA SER A 795 35.34 70.46 4.56
C SER A 795 36.84 70.74 4.64
N ALA A 796 37.25 72.01 4.49
CA ALA A 796 38.67 72.43 4.54
C ALA A 796 39.21 72.72 5.97
N ASP A 797 38.33 72.99 6.94
CA ASP A 797 38.70 73.45 8.29
C ASP A 797 38.73 72.33 9.36
N LEU A 798 38.47 71.08 8.94
CA LEU A 798 38.43 69.88 9.79
C LEU A 798 39.69 69.02 9.58
N GLN A 799 40.35 68.63 10.66
CA GLN A 799 41.47 67.67 10.64
C GLN A 799 41.05 66.33 11.25
N LEU A 800 41.09 65.27 10.44
CA LEU A 800 40.91 63.88 10.86
C LEU A 800 42.29 63.28 11.17
N VAL A 801 42.66 63.23 12.45
CA VAL A 801 43.98 62.71 12.87
C VAL A 801 43.86 61.20 13.11
N PRO A 802 44.52 60.33 12.31
CA PRO A 802 44.46 58.89 12.50
C PRO A 802 45.16 58.48 13.79
N LEU A 803 44.49 57.66 14.59
CA LEU A 803 45.04 56.98 15.77
C LEU A 803 45.36 55.50 15.47
N ASN A 804 45.43 55.14 14.17
CA ASN A 804 45.58 53.78 13.66
C ASN A 804 47.05 53.31 13.63
N ALA A 805 47.27 51.99 13.75
CA ALA A 805 48.57 51.38 13.52
C ALA A 805 48.93 51.41 12.01
N LYS A 806 50.20 51.69 11.67
CA LYS A 806 50.67 51.80 10.27
C LYS A 806 51.03 50.46 9.61
N SER A 807 51.00 49.35 10.35
CA SER A 807 51.28 48.01 9.84
C SER A 807 50.02 47.38 9.23
N PRO A 808 50.13 46.53 8.18
CA PRO A 808 48.99 45.78 7.67
C PRO A 808 48.38 44.91 8.78
N GLN A 809 47.05 44.89 8.84
CA GLN A 809 46.28 44.23 9.89
C GLN A 809 45.67 42.94 9.34
N HIS A 810 45.85 41.84 10.07
CA HIS A 810 45.27 40.55 9.71
C HIS A 810 43.87 40.42 10.32
N THR A 811 42.88 40.07 9.49
CA THR A 811 41.50 39.82 9.91
C THR A 811 41.12 38.36 9.67
N HIS A 812 41.01 37.61 10.76
CA HIS A 812 40.45 36.26 10.71
C HIS A 812 38.93 36.28 10.61
N SER A 813 38.32 35.14 10.30
CA SER A 813 36.87 35.01 10.25
C SER A 813 36.18 35.55 11.51
N LYS A 814 35.13 36.36 11.32
CA LYS A 814 34.32 37.05 12.35
C LYS A 814 35.08 38.09 13.17
N GLN A 815 36.36 38.31 12.91
CA GLN A 815 37.17 39.31 13.61
C GLN A 815 36.84 40.72 13.11
N SER A 816 36.79 41.65 14.06
CA SER A 816 36.61 43.08 13.80
C SER A 816 37.92 43.81 13.98
N VAL A 817 38.23 44.68 13.03
CA VAL A 817 39.33 45.63 13.11
C VAL A 817 38.75 47.04 13.20
N PHE A 818 39.27 47.80 14.16
CA PHE A 818 38.79 49.15 14.47
C PHE A 818 39.84 50.17 14.04
N PHE A 819 39.41 51.10 13.20
CA PHE A 819 40.17 52.29 12.85
C PHE A 819 39.54 53.49 13.55
N VAL A 820 40.34 54.32 14.21
CA VAL A 820 39.89 55.49 14.99
C VAL A 820 40.58 56.76 14.51
N TRP A 821 39.82 57.83 14.34
CA TRP A 821 40.31 59.17 14.02
C TRP A 821 39.82 60.17 15.06
N GLU A 822 40.70 61.04 15.55
CA GLU A 822 40.35 62.19 16.39
C GLU A 822 39.91 63.36 15.50
N LEU A 823 38.76 63.96 15.82
CA LEU A 823 38.24 65.13 15.11
C LEU A 823 38.78 66.39 15.77
N LYS A 824 39.56 67.18 15.01
CA LYS A 824 40.02 68.52 15.42
C LYS A 824 39.48 69.55 14.46
N TRP A 825 38.91 70.62 15.00
CA TRP A 825 38.41 71.77 14.24
C TRP A 825 38.97 73.06 14.82
N ALA A 826 39.25 74.05 13.97
CA ALA A 826 39.81 75.34 14.39
C ALA A 826 38.75 76.42 14.68
N ARG A 827 37.52 76.25 14.17
CA ARG A 827 36.36 77.17 14.31
C ARG A 827 35.11 76.38 14.75
N GLU A 828 33.91 76.97 14.71
CA GLU A 828 32.68 76.22 15.00
C GLU A 828 32.54 74.97 14.10
N PRO A 829 32.19 73.81 14.67
CA PRO A 829 32.11 72.56 13.92
C PRO A 829 30.94 72.56 12.93
N PRO A 830 31.08 71.94 11.74
CA PRO A 830 29.99 71.83 10.78
C PRO A 830 28.84 70.95 11.31
N PRO A 831 27.60 71.19 10.88
CA PRO A 831 26.44 70.41 11.34
C PRO A 831 26.43 68.97 10.82
N SER A 832 27.11 68.69 9.70
CA SER A 832 27.26 67.35 9.14
C SER A 832 28.69 67.10 8.63
N LEU A 833 29.12 65.83 8.65
CA LEU A 833 30.40 65.35 8.16
C LEU A 833 30.16 64.25 7.13
N HIS A 834 30.75 64.36 5.94
CA HIS A 834 30.69 63.31 4.93
C HIS A 834 32.02 62.57 4.88
N CYS A 835 32.03 61.30 5.25
CA CYS A 835 33.26 60.52 5.43
C CYS A 835 33.34 59.39 4.41
N GLN A 836 34.44 59.35 3.65
CA GLN A 836 34.79 58.25 2.75
C GLN A 836 35.97 57.45 3.33
N PHE A 837 35.70 56.22 3.74
CA PHE A 837 36.70 55.25 4.20
C PHE A 837 37.17 54.40 3.03
N SER A 838 38.49 54.19 2.91
CA SER A 838 39.07 53.25 1.94
C SER A 838 40.13 52.36 2.59
N VAL A 839 40.17 51.07 2.21
CA VAL A 839 41.14 50.10 2.71
C VAL A 839 41.50 49.08 1.62
N GLY A 840 42.79 48.80 1.44
CA GLY A 840 43.27 47.71 0.59
C GLY A 840 43.03 46.35 1.25
N PHE A 841 42.69 45.33 0.47
CA PHE A 841 42.51 43.97 0.99
C PHE A 841 43.13 42.92 0.07
N ALA A 842 43.69 41.86 0.65
CA ALA A 842 44.18 40.68 -0.06
C ALA A 842 43.97 39.42 0.79
N PRO A 843 43.69 38.25 0.20
CA PRO A 843 43.62 36.98 0.94
C PRO A 843 45.00 36.61 1.52
N ALA A 844 45.02 36.09 2.75
CA ALA A 844 46.26 35.82 3.49
C ALA A 844 46.98 34.51 3.07
N SER A 845 46.26 33.59 2.44
CA SER A 845 46.80 32.31 1.95
C SER A 845 47.43 32.47 0.55
N GLU A 846 48.66 31.96 0.41
CA GLU A 846 49.58 32.14 -0.72
C GLU A 846 48.96 32.09 -2.12
N GLY A 847 49.26 33.13 -2.90
CA GLY A 847 49.04 33.22 -4.33
C GLY A 847 49.16 34.67 -4.76
N GLN A 848 50.29 35.06 -5.36
CA GLN A 848 50.45 36.38 -5.96
C GLN A 848 49.29 36.57 -6.96
N LEU A 849 48.30 37.38 -6.59
CA LEU A 849 47.19 37.70 -7.48
C LEU A 849 47.79 38.32 -8.74
N SER A 850 47.47 37.74 -9.90
CA SER A 850 47.91 38.22 -11.21
C SER A 850 47.30 39.59 -11.57
N ILE A 851 46.34 40.08 -10.79
CA ILE A 851 45.57 41.30 -11.02
C ILE A 851 45.55 42.16 -9.73
N PRO A 852 45.86 43.46 -9.79
CA PRO A 852 45.74 44.36 -8.65
C PRO A 852 44.27 44.55 -8.25
N LEU A 853 43.93 44.27 -7.00
CA LEU A 853 42.58 44.44 -6.46
C LEU A 853 42.28 45.94 -6.22
N LYS A 854 41.05 46.35 -6.52
CA LYS A 854 40.56 47.69 -6.14
C LYS A 854 40.36 47.75 -4.61
N PRO A 855 40.68 48.88 -3.95
CA PRO A 855 40.44 49.03 -2.52
C PRO A 855 38.94 48.98 -2.21
N TYR A 856 38.60 48.46 -1.04
CA TYR A 856 37.25 48.49 -0.51
C TYR A 856 36.93 49.91 -0.03
N THR A 857 35.77 50.45 -0.43
CA THR A 857 35.32 51.80 -0.06
C THR A 857 34.00 51.76 0.72
N TYR A 858 33.87 52.64 1.72
CA TYR A 858 32.67 52.79 2.54
C TYR A 858 32.40 54.27 2.82
N GLU A 859 31.21 54.75 2.48
CA GLU A 859 30.80 56.15 2.64
C GLU A 859 29.71 56.27 3.71
N PHE A 860 29.82 57.27 4.58
CA PHE A 860 28.83 57.55 5.64
C PHE A 860 28.77 59.03 6.00
N GLN A 861 27.64 59.45 6.59
CA GLN A 861 27.40 60.82 7.04
C GLN A 861 27.13 60.85 8.55
N VAL A 862 27.77 61.78 9.27
CA VAL A 862 27.56 62.00 10.71
C VAL A 862 26.97 63.39 10.91
N GLU A 863 25.79 63.48 11.52
CA GLU A 863 25.08 64.74 11.76
C GLU A 863 25.03 65.10 13.24
N ASN A 864 25.01 66.41 13.53
CA ASN A 864 24.68 66.98 14.84
C ASN A 864 25.47 66.40 16.04
N PHE A 865 26.78 66.18 15.83
CA PHE A 865 27.63 65.37 16.71
C PHE A 865 28.19 66.08 17.96
N PHE A 866 27.86 67.34 18.22
CA PHE A 866 28.42 68.15 19.32
C PHE A 866 27.71 67.92 20.66
N THR A 867 28.45 67.96 21.76
CA THR A 867 27.88 67.73 23.11
C THR A 867 27.12 68.97 23.61
N LEU A 868 25.80 68.84 23.85
CA LEU A 868 24.89 69.90 24.28
C LEU A 868 24.59 69.90 25.78
N TYR A 869 24.36 68.72 26.36
CA TYR A 869 23.94 68.58 27.76
C TYR A 869 24.90 67.71 28.54
N ASN A 870 25.19 68.11 29.77
CA ASN A 870 25.85 67.27 30.77
C ASN A 870 24.82 66.83 31.81
N VAL A 871 24.76 65.54 32.10
CA VAL A 871 23.88 64.96 33.12
C VAL A 871 24.73 64.38 34.24
N ARG A 872 24.35 64.67 35.48
CA ARG A 872 25.00 64.14 36.69
C ARG A 872 23.94 63.69 37.69
N ALA A 873 23.97 62.42 38.05
CA ALA A 873 23.15 61.82 39.10
C ALA A 873 23.96 61.62 40.39
N GLU A 874 23.33 61.80 41.55
CA GLU A 874 23.92 61.58 42.87
C GLU A 874 22.87 61.01 43.85
N ILE A 875 23.24 60.02 44.67
CA ILE A 875 22.32 59.37 45.63
C ILE A 875 22.77 59.68 47.06
N LEU A 876 21.84 60.19 47.87
CA LEU A 876 22.02 60.59 49.25
C LEU A 876 21.27 59.64 50.20
N PRO A 877 21.89 59.23 51.34
CA PRO A 877 21.24 58.37 52.32
C PRO A 877 20.10 59.09 53.08
N PRO A 878 19.15 58.34 53.68
CA PRO A 878 18.06 58.93 54.45
C PRO A 878 18.53 59.73 55.67
N SER A 879 17.75 60.78 56.01
CA SER A 879 18.05 61.73 57.08
C SER A 879 18.43 61.06 58.40
N GLY A 880 19.65 61.30 58.88
CA GLY A 880 20.18 60.74 60.13
C GLY A 880 21.05 59.48 59.98
N THR A 881 21.35 59.03 58.75
CA THR A 881 22.24 57.89 58.48
C THR A 881 23.39 58.27 57.53
N GLU A 882 24.58 57.67 57.71
CA GLU A 882 25.77 57.94 56.86
C GLU A 882 25.79 57.12 55.55
N HIS A 883 25.05 56.01 55.48
CA HIS A 883 25.09 55.08 54.35
C HIS A 883 23.71 54.62 53.92
N CYS A 884 23.54 54.38 52.61
CA CYS A 884 22.33 53.79 52.04
C CYS A 884 22.18 52.33 52.52
N ARG A 885 20.96 51.92 52.88
CA ARG A 885 20.66 50.54 53.32
C ARG A 885 19.66 49.87 52.40
N THR A 886 19.86 48.57 52.14
CA THR A 886 18.96 47.77 51.31
C THR A 886 17.53 47.82 51.86
N GLY A 887 16.57 48.18 51.02
CA GLY A 887 15.16 48.34 51.41
C GLY A 887 14.80 49.67 52.10
N SER A 888 15.74 50.61 52.26
CA SER A 888 15.47 51.96 52.78
C SER A 888 15.39 53.00 51.66
N LEU A 889 14.48 53.97 51.77
CA LEU A 889 14.34 55.06 50.81
C LEU A 889 15.55 56.01 50.89
N CYS A 890 16.21 56.23 49.75
CA CYS A 890 17.33 57.14 49.55
C CYS A 890 16.92 58.26 48.56
N SER A 891 17.53 59.44 48.65
CA SER A 891 17.21 60.54 47.73
C SER A 891 18.15 60.52 46.53
N LEU A 892 17.61 60.51 45.31
CA LEU A 892 18.35 60.66 44.06
C LEU A 892 18.18 62.10 43.55
N GLU A 893 19.29 62.83 43.45
CA GLU A 893 19.37 64.15 42.83
C GLU A 893 19.97 64.01 41.42
N VAL A 894 19.21 64.44 40.41
CA VAL A 894 19.65 64.49 39.01
C VAL A 894 19.81 65.95 38.59
N SER A 895 21.02 66.31 38.17
CA SER A 895 21.36 67.64 37.65
C SER A 895 21.63 67.58 36.15
N ILE A 896 20.92 68.42 35.41
CA ILE A 896 21.03 68.55 33.95
C ILE A 896 21.54 69.95 33.64
N THR A 897 22.72 70.04 33.04
CA THR A 897 23.40 71.30 32.71
C THR A 897 23.57 71.44 31.21
N ARG A 898 23.17 72.58 30.65
CA ARG A 898 23.43 72.91 29.24
C ARG A 898 24.85 73.47 29.10
N LEU A 899 25.66 72.90 28.20
CA LEU A 899 27.07 73.28 28.02
C LEU A 899 27.27 74.44 27.04
N SER A 900 26.39 74.58 26.06
CA SER A 900 26.51 75.56 24.97
C SER A 900 25.35 76.58 25.00
N GLY A 901 25.64 77.80 24.54
CA GLY A 901 24.62 78.82 24.26
C GLY A 901 23.79 78.49 23.00
N LEU A 902 23.23 79.50 22.34
CA LEU A 902 22.44 79.34 21.12
C LEU A 902 23.35 78.89 19.95
N LEU A 903 23.16 77.66 19.46
CA LEU A 903 23.82 77.14 18.25
C LEU A 903 22.85 77.15 17.06
N GLU A 904 23.34 77.09 15.81
CA GLU A 904 22.44 77.04 14.64
C GLU A 904 21.46 75.86 14.67
N VAL A 905 21.85 74.76 15.29
CA VAL A 905 21.02 73.55 15.48
C VAL A 905 19.89 73.78 16.51
N ASP A 906 19.98 74.83 17.32
CA ASP A 906 18.90 75.24 18.23
C ASP A 906 17.84 76.10 17.55
N LYS A 907 18.04 76.55 16.30
CA LYS A 907 17.05 77.30 15.50
C LYS A 907 15.92 76.42 14.94
N ASP A 908 15.69 75.26 15.57
CA ASP A 908 14.51 74.41 15.37
C ASP A 908 13.28 75.06 16.01
N GLU A 909 12.09 74.84 15.42
CA GLU A 909 10.79 75.42 15.84
C GLU A 909 10.35 75.07 17.29
N ALA A 910 11.16 74.34 18.06
CA ALA A 910 10.91 73.86 19.43
C ALA A 910 11.25 74.85 20.57
N LEU A 911 11.72 76.05 20.25
CA LEU A 911 11.99 77.10 21.24
C LEU A 911 10.69 77.78 21.67
N SER A 912 10.42 77.82 22.98
CA SER A 912 9.34 78.64 23.54
C SER A 912 9.90 80.01 23.88
N GLU A 913 9.38 81.06 23.25
CA GLU A 913 9.73 82.45 23.55
C GLU A 913 8.89 82.94 24.74
N SER A 914 9.55 83.39 25.80
CA SER A 914 8.93 84.12 26.92
C SER A 914 9.82 85.32 27.22
N ASP A 915 9.24 86.49 27.45
CA ASP A 915 9.77 87.86 27.26
C ASP A 915 11.20 88.24 27.73
N GLU A 916 12.04 87.34 28.28
CA GLU A 916 13.47 87.62 28.55
C GLU A 916 14.48 86.51 28.16
N TYR A 917 14.10 85.24 27.84
CA TYR A 917 15.06 84.19 27.40
C TYR A 917 14.39 83.07 26.56
N PHE A 918 15.14 82.45 25.62
CA PHE A 918 14.71 81.23 24.92
C PHE A 918 14.80 79.99 25.83
N SER A 919 13.80 79.11 25.79
CA SER A 919 13.83 77.84 26.52
C SER A 919 13.48 76.63 25.65
N THR A 920 14.14 75.50 25.91
CA THR A 920 13.90 74.19 25.30
C THR A 920 13.16 73.28 26.29
N LYS A 921 12.05 72.66 25.88
CA LYS A 921 11.35 71.66 26.70
C LYS A 921 12.02 70.29 26.55
N LEU A 922 12.56 69.77 27.65
CA LEU A 922 13.21 68.47 27.74
C LEU A 922 12.38 67.54 28.62
N MET A 923 12.27 66.26 28.25
CA MET A 923 11.83 65.21 29.15
C MET A 923 13.06 64.49 29.69
N TYR A 924 13.16 64.34 31.00
CA TYR A 924 14.11 63.39 31.59
C TYR A 924 13.36 62.10 31.96
N GLU A 925 14.07 61.00 31.84
CA GLU A 925 13.61 59.68 32.26
C GLU A 925 14.76 58.97 32.99
N VAL A 926 14.50 58.51 34.21
CA VAL A 926 15.45 57.73 35.01
C VAL A 926 15.12 56.26 34.83
N VAL A 927 16.04 55.51 34.25
CA VAL A 927 15.88 54.11 33.89
C VAL A 927 16.97 53.29 34.57
N ASP A 928 16.56 52.28 35.32
CA ASP A 928 17.47 51.25 35.77
C ASP A 928 17.38 50.02 34.87
N ASN A 929 18.33 49.90 33.94
CA ASN A 929 18.40 48.77 33.02
C ASN A 929 18.87 47.47 33.71
N SER A 930 19.31 47.54 34.97
CA SER A 930 19.93 46.43 35.71
C SER A 930 19.11 45.91 36.89
N SER A 931 17.94 46.50 37.17
CA SER A 931 17.04 46.13 38.29
C SER A 931 17.70 46.18 39.69
N ASN A 932 18.71 47.03 39.86
CA ASN A 932 19.41 47.30 41.12
C ASN A 932 18.66 48.28 42.04
N TRP A 933 17.84 49.17 41.49
CA TRP A 933 17.15 50.26 42.15
C TRP A 933 15.64 50.23 41.85
N ALA A 934 14.82 50.38 42.87
CA ALA A 934 13.41 50.71 42.72
C ALA A 934 13.24 52.23 42.78
N VAL A 935 12.81 52.84 41.66
CA VAL A 935 12.48 54.28 41.62
C VAL A 935 11.08 54.46 42.22
N CYS A 936 11.01 55.15 43.36
CA CYS A 936 9.77 55.37 44.09
C CYS A 936 9.15 56.70 43.63
N GLY A 937 7.98 56.62 42.98
CA GLY A 937 7.25 57.78 42.47
C GLY A 937 7.31 57.91 40.94
N LYS A 938 7.34 59.14 40.43
CA LYS A 938 7.41 59.42 38.99
C LYS A 938 8.87 59.34 38.53
N SER A 939 9.21 58.35 37.70
CA SER A 939 10.55 58.15 37.14
C SER A 939 10.88 59.07 35.95
N SER A 940 9.93 59.87 35.49
CA SER A 940 10.12 60.81 34.39
C SER A 940 9.35 62.11 34.60
N GLY A 941 9.83 63.18 33.97
CA GLY A 941 9.23 64.50 34.05
C GLY A 941 9.71 65.45 32.95
N VAL A 942 8.99 66.56 32.79
CA VAL A 942 9.29 67.59 31.77
C VAL A 942 9.88 68.82 32.43
N ILE A 943 10.98 69.33 31.88
CA ILE A 943 11.68 70.52 32.33
C ILE A 943 11.77 71.53 31.18
N SER A 944 11.56 72.82 31.49
CA SER A 944 11.84 73.91 30.55
C SER A 944 13.25 74.43 30.84
N MET A 945 14.21 74.10 29.97
CA MET A 945 15.63 74.44 30.13
C MET A 945 15.96 75.72 29.36
N PRO A 946 16.47 76.79 30.02
CA PRO A 946 16.95 77.98 29.33
C PRO A 946 18.10 77.67 28.35
N VAL A 947 18.11 78.31 27.18
CA VAL A 947 19.16 78.19 26.15
C VAL A 947 20.35 79.11 26.48
N VAL A 948 20.92 78.91 27.67
CA VAL A 948 22.07 79.67 28.16
C VAL A 948 23.14 78.69 28.64
N ALA A 949 24.40 78.99 28.32
CA ALA A 949 25.51 78.17 28.80
C ALA A 949 25.52 78.12 30.33
N GLN A 950 25.74 76.93 30.90
CA GLN A 950 25.72 76.64 32.34
C GLN A 950 24.33 76.69 33.01
N ALA A 951 23.24 76.84 32.26
CA ALA A 951 21.89 76.68 32.82
C ALA A 951 21.74 75.25 33.40
N THR A 952 21.38 75.16 34.68
CA THR A 952 21.29 73.88 35.40
C THR A 952 19.92 73.71 36.06
N HIS A 953 19.30 72.56 35.84
CA HIS A 953 18.04 72.17 36.49
C HIS A 953 18.28 70.92 37.36
N ARG A 954 17.70 70.90 38.56
CA ARG A 954 17.86 69.80 39.55
C ARG A 954 16.52 69.15 39.85
N VAL A 955 16.49 67.83 39.73
CA VAL A 955 15.33 66.99 39.99
C VAL A 955 15.63 66.11 41.20
N HIS A 956 14.69 66.05 42.13
CA HIS A 956 14.77 65.20 43.31
C HIS A 956 13.73 64.08 43.21
N MET A 957 14.15 62.85 43.46
CA MET A 957 13.28 61.67 43.53
C MET A 957 13.75 60.72 44.63
N GLU A 958 12.90 59.77 44.99
CA GLU A 958 13.25 58.74 45.97
C GLU A 958 13.56 57.42 45.24
N VAL A 959 14.64 56.77 45.65
CA VAL A 959 15.05 55.45 45.14
C VAL A 959 15.35 54.52 46.30
N MET A 960 15.01 53.25 46.14
CA MET A 960 15.29 52.21 47.13
C MET A 960 16.25 51.18 46.51
N PRO A 961 17.42 50.93 47.13
CA PRO A 961 18.32 49.90 46.63
C PRO A 961 17.78 48.51 46.97
N LEU A 962 17.74 47.65 45.95
CA LEU A 962 17.23 46.27 46.05
C LEU A 962 18.31 45.27 46.46
N PHE A 963 19.59 45.59 46.22
CA PHE A 963 20.74 44.76 46.57
C PHE A 963 21.74 45.53 47.46
N ALA A 964 22.62 44.80 48.14
CA ALA A 964 23.75 45.36 48.88
C ALA A 964 25.03 45.29 48.02
N GLY A 965 25.99 46.19 48.25
CA GLY A 965 27.25 46.28 47.50
C GLY A 965 27.42 47.60 46.74
N TYR A 966 28.38 47.66 45.82
CA TYR A 966 28.63 48.83 44.98
C TYR A 966 27.69 48.82 43.77
N LEU A 967 26.58 49.52 43.87
CA LEU A 967 25.58 49.58 42.81
C LEU A 967 25.87 50.76 41.86
N PRO A 968 25.83 50.54 40.52
CA PRO A 968 25.91 51.65 39.58
C PRO A 968 24.69 52.56 39.74
N LEU A 969 24.86 53.86 39.49
CA LEU A 969 23.72 54.79 39.53
C LEU A 969 22.76 54.50 38.35
N PRO A 970 21.44 54.73 38.53
CA PRO A 970 20.46 54.63 37.44
C PRO A 970 20.85 55.52 36.25
N ASP A 971 20.56 55.06 35.03
CA ASP A 971 20.83 55.83 33.82
C ASP A 971 19.76 56.92 33.64
N VAL A 972 20.16 58.07 33.13
CA VAL A 972 19.27 59.22 32.93
C VAL A 972 19.25 59.58 31.46
N ARG A 973 18.11 59.36 30.82
CA ARG A 973 17.87 59.67 29.41
C ARG A 973 17.19 61.02 29.26
N LEU A 974 17.59 61.75 28.23
CA LEU A 974 17.02 63.05 27.88
C LEU A 974 16.39 63.01 26.48
N PHE A 975 15.19 63.56 26.38
CA PHE A 975 14.45 63.68 25.13
C PHE A 975 14.04 65.14 24.91
N LYS A 976 14.04 65.59 23.66
CA LYS A 976 13.57 66.92 23.22
C LYS A 976 12.10 66.82 22.83
N TYR A 977 11.25 67.74 23.30
CA TYR A 977 9.87 67.86 22.83
C TYR A 977 9.82 68.64 21.51
N LEU A 978 9.06 68.11 20.53
CA LEU A 978 8.78 68.80 19.27
C LEU A 978 7.38 69.44 19.30
N PRO A 979 7.20 70.69 18.80
CA PRO A 979 5.87 71.29 18.65
C PRO A 979 5.05 70.66 17.51
N HIS A 980 3.72 70.82 17.57
CA HIS A 980 2.80 70.34 16.55
C HIS A 980 2.77 71.30 15.35
N HIS A 981 3.19 70.84 14.15
CA HIS A 981 2.99 71.56 12.89
C HIS A 981 1.84 70.92 12.10
N SER A 982 0.84 71.73 11.75
CA SER A 982 -0.15 71.45 10.69
C SER A 982 0.38 72.04 9.38
N ALA A 983 0.69 71.22 8.36
CA ALA A 983 1.05 71.75 7.05
C ALA A 983 0.55 70.87 5.89
N HIS A 984 -0.25 71.49 5.03
CA HIS A 984 -0.72 71.02 3.74
C HIS A 984 0.35 71.19 2.64
N SER A 985 0.28 70.28 1.67
CA SER A 985 0.43 70.46 0.21
C SER A 985 1.66 71.17 -0.39
N SER A 986 2.41 70.46 -1.23
CA SER A 986 2.67 70.88 -2.62
C SER A 986 3.39 69.80 -3.45
N GLN A 987 3.00 69.71 -4.73
CA GLN A 987 3.57 69.05 -5.93
C GLN A 987 2.59 68.04 -6.56
N LEU A 988 1.74 68.45 -7.50
CA LEU A 988 1.97 68.75 -8.94
C LEU A 988 2.43 67.53 -9.74
N ASP A 989 1.46 66.88 -10.41
CA ASP A 989 1.27 66.76 -11.87
C ASP A 989 2.53 66.62 -12.76
N ALA A 990 2.56 65.84 -13.84
CA ALA A 990 1.62 64.94 -14.49
C ALA A 990 2.35 64.24 -15.67
N ASP A 991 1.61 63.34 -16.32
CA ASP A 991 1.72 62.85 -17.70
C ASP A 991 2.62 61.62 -17.94
N SER A 992 2.05 60.41 -18.01
CA SER A 992 1.21 59.84 -19.10
C SER A 992 2.06 59.61 -20.35
N TRP A 993 2.11 58.40 -20.92
CA TRP A 993 1.26 58.01 -22.05
C TRP A 993 0.70 56.58 -21.92
N ILE A 994 -0.60 56.53 -22.19
CA ILE A 994 -1.54 55.42 -22.37
C ILE A 994 -1.40 54.92 -23.83
N GLU A 995 -1.63 53.66 -24.16
CA GLU A 995 -2.90 53.14 -24.73
C GLU A 995 -2.85 51.59 -24.63
N ASN A 996 -3.74 50.93 -23.87
CA ASN A 996 -5.15 50.63 -24.16
C ASN A 996 -5.30 49.97 -25.55
N ASP A 997 -5.93 48.81 -25.65
CA ASP A 997 -7.39 48.75 -25.70
C ASP A 997 -7.87 47.30 -25.41
N SER A 998 -8.78 47.07 -24.45
CA SER A 998 -10.26 47.20 -24.57
C SER A 998 -10.87 45.81 -24.90
N LEU A 999 -11.97 45.29 -24.37
CA LEU A 999 -13.17 45.73 -23.63
C LEU A 999 -13.91 44.41 -23.24
N SER A 1000 -14.31 44.18 -21.97
CA SER A 1000 -15.64 44.48 -21.36
C SER A 1000 -16.80 43.56 -21.85
N VAL A 1001 -17.93 43.27 -21.19
CA VAL A 1001 -18.82 43.98 -20.25
C VAL A 1001 -19.76 42.96 -19.55
N ASP A 1002 -20.10 43.24 -18.29
CA ASP A 1002 -21.31 43.00 -17.46
C ASP A 1002 -22.23 41.74 -17.61
N LYS A 1003 -22.69 41.21 -16.47
CA LYS A 1003 -23.91 41.67 -15.75
C LYS A 1003 -24.22 40.82 -14.50
N HIS A 1004 -24.30 41.52 -13.36
CA HIS A 1004 -25.32 41.47 -12.28
C HIS A 1004 -26.21 40.22 -12.12
N VAL A 1005 -26.37 39.75 -10.88
CA VAL A 1005 -27.57 39.86 -10.01
C VAL A 1005 -27.44 38.88 -8.82
N ASP A 1006 -27.78 39.41 -7.63
CA ASP A 1006 -27.98 38.76 -6.34
C ASP A 1006 -28.85 37.49 -6.38
N ASP A 1007 -28.72 36.59 -5.40
CA ASP A 1007 -29.62 36.57 -4.23
C ASP A 1007 -29.60 35.23 -3.45
N GLN A 1008 -29.65 35.39 -2.12
CA GLN A 1008 -30.32 34.57 -1.10
C GLN A 1008 -29.68 33.27 -0.55
N LEU A 1009 -29.23 33.29 0.72
CA LEU A 1009 -29.97 33.12 2.00
C LEU A 1009 -30.29 31.62 2.24
N ASP A 1010 -29.70 30.95 3.22
CA ASP A 1010 -29.95 30.98 4.68
C ASP A 1010 -30.43 29.58 5.12
N SER A 1011 -29.91 29.10 6.25
CA SER A 1011 -30.68 28.62 7.41
C SER A 1011 -29.75 27.82 8.33
N SER A 1012 -29.27 28.43 9.42
CA SER A 1012 -29.91 28.50 10.74
C SER A 1012 -29.78 27.17 11.50
N SER A 1013 -29.17 27.12 12.68
CA SER A 1013 -29.72 27.60 13.96
C SER A 1013 -28.97 26.77 15.06
N ILE A 1014 -28.74 27.13 16.32
CA ILE A 1014 -29.50 27.90 17.31
C ILE A 1014 -28.56 28.13 18.53
N LYS A 1015 -28.58 29.37 19.07
CA LYS A 1015 -28.59 29.79 20.50
C LYS A 1015 -27.50 29.30 21.47
N SER A 1016 -26.99 30.04 22.47
CA SER A 1016 -27.27 31.34 23.13
C SER A 1016 -26.52 31.28 24.48
N ARG A 1017 -26.24 32.31 25.29
CA ARG A 1017 -26.22 33.78 25.28
C ARG A 1017 -25.64 34.16 26.67
N GLY A 1018 -24.89 35.25 26.72
CA GLY A 1018 -24.61 36.02 27.93
C GLY A 1018 -24.07 37.38 27.52
N SER A 1019 -24.95 38.38 27.49
CA SER A 1019 -24.73 39.77 27.09
C SER A 1019 -25.25 40.67 28.21
N VAL A 1020 -24.61 41.81 28.46
CA VAL A 1020 -25.31 43.08 28.72
C VAL A 1020 -24.51 44.24 28.10
N HIS A 1021 -25.25 45.12 27.42
CA HIS A 1021 -24.88 46.36 26.75
C HIS A 1021 -24.63 47.54 27.72
N SER A 1022 -23.94 48.58 27.25
CA SER A 1022 -24.58 49.91 27.10
C SER A 1022 -23.74 50.87 26.26
N ALA A 1023 -24.35 51.40 25.19
CA ALA A 1023 -23.88 52.57 24.46
C ALA A 1023 -24.54 53.83 25.03
N SER A 1024 -23.77 54.90 25.24
CA SER A 1024 -24.22 56.29 25.05
C SER A 1024 -23.05 57.28 25.13
N SER A 1025 -23.17 58.34 24.33
CA SER A 1025 -22.62 59.69 24.46
C SER A 1025 -21.18 59.98 24.01
N SER A 1026 -21.15 60.66 22.85
CA SER A 1026 -20.40 61.89 22.56
C SER A 1026 -18.87 61.88 22.61
N GLU A 1027 -18.28 62.03 21.43
CA GLU A 1027 -16.94 62.53 21.17
C GLU A 1027 -16.61 63.77 22.02
N HIS A 1028 -15.67 63.63 22.95
CA HIS A 1028 -14.79 64.72 23.35
C HIS A 1028 -13.43 64.47 22.71
N LYS A 1029 -13.03 65.37 21.80
CA LYS A 1029 -11.68 65.49 21.24
C LYS A 1029 -10.66 65.57 22.38
N GLY A 1030 -9.95 64.47 22.63
CA GLY A 1030 -8.66 64.52 23.32
C GLY A 1030 -7.60 65.04 22.35
N LEU A 1031 -6.89 66.09 22.72
CA LEU A 1031 -5.75 66.62 21.95
C LEU A 1031 -4.69 65.52 21.71
N PRO A 1032 -4.02 65.48 20.55
CA PRO A 1032 -2.93 64.53 20.29
C PRO A 1032 -1.73 64.79 21.23
N MET A 1033 -1.12 63.73 21.76
CA MET A 1033 0.09 63.82 22.60
C MET A 1033 1.31 64.35 21.79
N PRO A 1034 2.16 65.21 22.37
CA PRO A 1034 3.35 65.75 21.70
C PRO A 1034 4.41 64.66 21.43
N ARG A 1035 5.10 64.75 20.28
CA ARG A 1035 6.16 63.80 19.87
C ARG A 1035 7.47 64.07 20.63
N LEU A 1036 8.03 63.03 21.24
CA LEU A 1036 9.33 63.03 21.90
C LEU A 1036 10.42 62.58 20.92
N GLN A 1037 11.50 63.34 20.80
CA GLN A 1037 12.68 62.99 20.00
C GLN A 1037 13.87 62.69 20.93
N ALA A 1038 14.48 61.51 20.77
CA ALA A 1038 15.74 61.20 21.46
C ALA A 1038 16.87 62.09 20.90
N LEU A 1039 17.72 62.60 21.78
CA LEU A 1039 18.88 63.37 21.36
C LEU A 1039 19.89 62.43 20.64
N PRO A 1040 20.47 62.83 19.50
CA PRO A 1040 21.47 62.05 18.79
C PRO A 1040 22.64 61.60 19.68
N PRO A 1041 23.20 60.40 19.45
CA PRO A 1041 24.34 59.89 20.21
C PRO A 1041 25.51 60.87 20.13
N GLY A 1042 26.02 61.28 21.29
CA GLY A 1042 27.09 62.28 21.41
C GLY A 1042 26.63 63.69 21.80
N GLN A 1043 25.32 63.99 21.80
CA GLN A 1043 24.80 65.28 22.27
C GLN A 1043 24.59 65.36 23.79
N VAL A 1044 24.44 64.21 24.47
CA VAL A 1044 24.33 64.15 25.93
C VAL A 1044 25.56 63.43 26.47
N PHE A 1045 26.25 64.07 27.41
CA PHE A 1045 27.34 63.47 28.16
C PHE A 1045 26.85 63.16 29.58
N ASN A 1046 26.90 61.90 29.99
CA ASN A 1046 26.57 61.49 31.35
C ASN A 1046 27.87 61.40 32.17
N SER A 1047 28.08 62.39 33.04
CA SER A 1047 29.28 62.49 33.88
C SER A 1047 29.31 61.49 35.04
N SER A 1048 28.15 61.01 35.47
CA SER A 1048 28.00 59.95 36.48
C SER A 1048 28.06 58.54 35.90
N MET A 1049 28.21 58.40 34.58
CA MET A 1049 28.27 57.11 33.91
C MET A 1049 29.51 56.33 34.37
N GLY A 1050 29.29 55.18 35.02
CA GLY A 1050 30.35 54.37 35.62
C GLY A 1050 30.67 54.66 37.09
N MET A 1051 29.98 55.61 37.74
CA MET A 1051 30.04 55.79 39.19
C MET A 1051 29.20 54.74 39.92
N GLN A 1052 29.58 54.39 41.15
CA GLN A 1052 28.89 53.41 42.00
C GLN A 1052 28.69 53.95 43.43
N VAL A 1053 27.61 53.54 44.10
CA VAL A 1053 27.29 53.89 45.48
C VAL A 1053 27.28 52.62 46.33
N LEU A 1054 27.87 52.69 47.53
CA LEU A 1054 27.89 51.57 48.48
C LEU A 1054 26.56 51.48 49.24
N VAL A 1055 25.92 50.32 49.18
CA VAL A 1055 24.69 50.00 49.93
C VAL A 1055 24.97 48.89 50.95
N ILE A 1056 24.59 49.11 52.21
CA ILE A 1056 24.76 48.17 53.32
C ILE A 1056 23.49 47.32 53.50
N PRO A 1057 23.58 46.01 53.79
CA PRO A 1057 22.40 45.17 54.04
C PRO A 1057 21.62 45.61 55.29
N SER A 1058 20.30 45.36 55.30
CA SER A 1058 19.40 45.76 56.41
C SER A 1058 19.23 44.71 57.52
N LYS A 1059 19.66 43.45 57.31
CA LYS A 1059 19.81 42.36 58.31
C LYS A 1059 20.96 41.43 57.88
N ASP A 1060 21.61 40.75 58.83
CA ASP A 1060 22.86 39.99 58.61
C ASP A 1060 22.73 38.64 57.88
N ASP A 1061 21.52 38.14 57.56
CA ASP A 1061 21.31 36.85 56.89
C ASP A 1061 20.50 37.01 55.58
N HIS A 1062 21.07 36.61 54.44
CA HIS A 1062 20.39 36.61 53.13
C HIS A 1062 20.39 35.21 52.47
N VAL A 1063 19.20 34.63 52.32
CA VAL A 1063 18.89 33.49 51.44
C VAL A 1063 18.31 34.04 50.15
N LEU A 1064 18.86 33.66 49.00
CA LEU A 1064 18.45 34.14 47.67
C LEU A 1064 17.78 32.99 46.91
N GLU A 1065 16.44 32.99 46.87
CA GLU A 1065 15.65 32.15 45.97
C GLU A 1065 15.44 32.91 44.64
N VAL A 1066 15.90 32.33 43.53
CA VAL A 1066 15.67 32.87 42.18
C VAL A 1066 14.80 31.88 41.41
N SER A 1067 13.53 32.22 41.26
CA SER A 1067 12.63 31.62 40.27
C SER A 1067 12.69 32.43 38.98
N VAL A 1068 13.14 31.83 37.88
CA VAL A 1068 13.11 32.44 36.55
C VAL A 1068 11.88 31.92 35.79
N THR A 1069 10.97 32.82 35.41
CA THR A 1069 9.95 32.64 34.36
C THR A 1069 10.44 33.15 33.03
#